data_AF-A0A5B7BQ19-F1
#
_entry.id   AF-A0A5B7BQ19-F1
#
_cell.length_a   1.000
_cell.length_b   1.000
_cell.length_c   1.000
_cell.angle_alpha   90.00
_cell.angle_beta   90.00
_cell.angle_gamma   90.00
#
_symmetry.space_group_name_H-M   'P 1'
#
loop_
_entity.id
_entity.type
_entity.pdbx_description
1 polymer ?
#
loop_
_entity_poly.entity_id
_entity_poly.type
_entity_poly.pdbx_seq_one_letter_code
_entity_poly.pdbx_strand_id
1 'polypeptide(L)'
;FNSFLTPLKQELRHPIWNCIVRCRRELMSHHQVDLDLKPIPLLSLDFVDLFASNDMSKSSNELLCNAIKSVGLLRLSFQQWNAQSDYDYSDKTQCFIPVLKSLQRVEEEVLDMLVESPSFDVLFQLYSDLFEDHISFWNGITSSQFESTLFSWRSLIKNASKLREFCPREVEILQMESKNLDEVSSWHFRSQKSLLWAHGGHPFLPSSADLYQKQRQLLNLCELVWPRNPKSWKQVVNDCLIGAAVSSDPELRFLAMQGVCMSSYIIGKVDEDDFHVVQQLEEMCQMLLRRFEYEKHKLEASMGTTRHPSSVENFAGCCVFSSDILCRGPGYDSWQDTLPIIDSTSFFLDMELLQELSKIVLFDAEELHLALSSLSDLLESTLSFSLNFSSRPPTDFLPHQKILWTLDAWTTVDAVNAKIASFVLEMWFRWHSSLWIPCPVSAENFSRTNGYEPDMPFQPLKTASIHQILESTFAIKDYPVHGLKLRVASRNLWQSYAPVTNLHSFLLSAARTLFQQIIYAHRKSFEADKFAAIKSILYSFQKNMISKDNVDALVSLLSSSSHHGLTSLMDLFIEPVLGELNLQHSSTDFLHSLGSAWLRIGCLSYHLLVSCDDLDPAAKYSCKYTQLLEKIALLELEIEVRQECSYLAGGFSLREADKQRTRLLENLKSECKRMQKKIVFRSDPGKFKKLKYECDEFLKLVANSIGLIKNLESMDIQQISDQVHNWQVTATCFIDRLSSEYPAYIDIVQPVQVAIYEMKLGLSLVLSSAFRKIFLDKVGQGDMDRVLDTIYSFMRFPRGCASKDISVII
;
A
#
# COMPACT_ATOMS: atom_id res chain seq x y z
N PHE A 1 38.12 20.88 -30.47
CA PHE A 1 38.27 22.35 -30.43
C PHE A 1 37.11 23.07 -31.12
N ASN A 2 36.77 22.75 -32.38
CA ASN A 2 35.60 23.34 -33.07
C ASN A 2 34.27 23.11 -32.33
N SER A 3 34.08 21.94 -31.72
CA SER A 3 32.92 21.62 -30.88
C SER A 3 32.76 22.52 -29.64
N PHE A 4 33.82 23.16 -29.16
CA PHE A 4 33.79 24.10 -28.03
C PHE A 4 33.66 25.56 -28.49
N LEU A 5 34.20 25.88 -29.66
CA LEU A 5 34.25 27.23 -30.21
C LEU A 5 32.88 27.74 -30.66
N THR A 6 32.04 26.86 -31.21
CA THR A 6 30.70 27.23 -31.69
C THR A 6 29.75 27.58 -30.54
N PRO A 7 29.59 26.76 -29.47
CA PRO A 7 28.80 27.14 -28.30
C PRO A 7 29.31 28.41 -27.62
N LEU A 8 30.63 28.57 -27.48
CA LEU A 8 31.21 29.77 -26.86
C LEU A 8 30.85 31.06 -27.63
N LYS A 9 30.85 31.01 -28.97
CA LYS A 9 30.45 32.15 -29.81
C LYS A 9 28.96 32.47 -29.68
N GLN A 10 28.12 31.46 -29.50
CA GLN A 10 26.68 31.65 -29.26
C GLN A 10 26.45 32.24 -27.86
N GLU A 11 27.10 31.68 -26.84
CA GLU A 11 27.07 32.14 -25.45
C GLU A 11 27.43 33.63 -25.35
N LEU A 12 28.55 34.05 -25.95
CA LEU A 12 29.04 35.44 -25.92
C LEU A 12 28.12 36.46 -26.61
N ARG A 13 27.21 36.02 -27.49
CA ARG A 13 26.23 36.89 -28.16
C ARG A 13 24.98 37.12 -27.32
N HIS A 14 24.77 36.32 -26.28
CA HIS A 14 23.57 36.38 -25.46
C HIS A 14 23.48 37.69 -24.65
N PRO A 15 22.27 38.24 -24.41
CA PRO A 15 22.07 39.46 -23.63
C PRO A 15 22.74 39.46 -22.25
N ILE A 16 22.80 38.31 -21.58
CA ILE A 16 23.49 38.12 -20.29
C ILE A 16 24.94 38.61 -20.35
N TRP A 17 25.70 38.27 -21.40
CA TRP A 17 27.09 38.69 -21.55
C TRP A 17 27.21 40.20 -21.82
N ASN A 18 26.28 40.77 -22.58
CA ASN A 18 26.20 42.21 -22.77
C ASN A 18 25.94 42.93 -21.43
N CYS A 19 25.09 42.35 -20.57
CA CYS A 19 24.81 42.86 -19.22
C CYS A 19 26.09 42.86 -18.35
N ILE A 20 26.85 41.75 -18.32
CA ILE A 20 28.12 41.66 -17.58
C ILE A 20 29.09 42.77 -18.00
N VAL A 21 29.29 42.93 -19.31
CA VAL A 21 30.22 43.91 -19.86
C VAL A 21 29.74 45.35 -19.59
N ARG A 22 28.43 45.61 -19.69
CA ARG A 22 27.82 46.92 -19.40
C ARG A 22 27.99 47.28 -17.92
N CYS A 23 27.54 46.42 -17.01
CA CYS A 23 27.57 46.68 -15.58
C CYS A 23 29.01 46.79 -15.05
N ARG A 24 29.96 45.98 -15.56
CA ARG A 24 31.39 46.16 -15.23
C ARG A 24 31.93 47.51 -15.66
N ARG A 25 31.63 47.95 -16.89
CA ARG A 25 32.08 49.27 -17.38
C ARG A 25 31.51 50.41 -16.55
N GLU A 26 30.24 50.31 -16.18
CA GLU A 26 29.57 51.29 -15.32
C GLU A 26 30.22 51.35 -13.94
N LEU A 27 30.40 50.21 -13.26
CA LEU A 27 31.04 50.13 -11.94
C LEU A 27 32.47 50.66 -11.94
N MET A 28 33.26 50.35 -12.99
CA MET A 28 34.62 50.89 -13.16
C MET A 28 34.65 52.38 -13.51
N SER A 29 33.62 52.91 -14.18
CA SER A 29 33.56 54.35 -14.46
C SER A 29 33.26 55.17 -13.21
N HIS A 30 32.55 54.58 -12.24
CA HIS A 30 32.20 55.22 -10.98
C HIS A 30 33.31 55.14 -9.92
N HIS A 31 34.25 54.21 -10.06
CA HIS A 31 35.31 53.97 -9.09
C HIS A 31 36.63 53.81 -9.86
N GLN A 32 37.59 54.71 -9.66
CA GLN A 32 38.93 54.67 -10.29
C GLN A 32 39.72 53.43 -9.83
N VAL A 33 39.30 52.24 -10.27
CA VAL A 33 39.95 50.97 -9.98
C VAL A 33 41.00 50.71 -11.04
N ASP A 34 42.26 50.73 -10.60
CA ASP A 34 43.41 50.39 -11.44
C ASP A 34 43.53 48.86 -11.55
N LEU A 35 43.00 48.30 -12.63
CA LEU A 35 43.03 46.86 -12.92
C LEU A 35 44.45 46.33 -13.21
N ASP A 36 45.43 47.21 -13.47
CA ASP A 36 46.81 46.83 -13.80
C ASP A 36 47.58 46.31 -12.57
N LEU A 37 47.13 46.65 -11.35
CA LEU A 37 47.76 46.21 -10.10
C LEU A 37 47.24 44.83 -9.61
N LYS A 38 46.02 44.43 -9.96
CA LYS A 38 45.43 43.10 -9.68
C LYS A 38 44.38 42.71 -10.74
N PRO A 39 44.70 41.81 -11.69
CA PRO A 39 43.72 41.36 -12.68
C PRO A 39 42.62 40.50 -12.03
N ILE A 40 41.38 41.01 -11.99
CA ILE A 40 40.21 40.27 -11.49
C ILE A 40 39.50 39.58 -12.66
N PRO A 41 39.38 38.23 -12.67
CA PRO A 41 38.70 37.49 -13.73
C PRO A 41 37.30 38.02 -14.02
N LEU A 42 36.89 38.00 -15.29
CA LEU A 42 35.65 38.61 -15.77
C LEU A 42 34.40 38.11 -15.04
N LEU A 43 34.37 36.83 -14.70
CA LEU A 43 33.27 36.15 -14.01
C LEU A 43 33.48 36.04 -12.49
N SER A 44 34.46 36.75 -11.91
CA SER A 44 34.69 36.69 -10.47
C SER A 44 33.66 37.52 -9.72
N LEU A 45 33.02 36.90 -8.72
CA LEU A 45 32.17 37.60 -7.74
C LEU A 45 32.98 38.51 -6.81
N ASP A 46 34.30 38.31 -6.70
CA ASP A 46 35.18 39.22 -5.94
C ASP A 46 35.07 40.68 -6.43
N PHE A 47 34.73 40.88 -7.71
CA PHE A 47 34.49 42.21 -8.28
C PHE A 47 33.18 42.83 -7.78
N VAL A 48 32.15 42.02 -7.53
CA VAL A 48 30.84 42.45 -7.00
C VAL A 48 30.99 42.83 -5.52
N ASP A 49 31.75 42.03 -4.76
CA ASP A 49 31.97 42.23 -3.32
C ASP A 49 32.75 43.53 -3.02
N LEU A 50 33.65 43.95 -3.91
CA LEU A 50 34.40 45.22 -3.80
C LEU A 50 33.49 46.46 -3.77
N PHE A 51 32.27 46.38 -4.29
CA PHE A 51 31.32 47.50 -4.40
C PHE A 51 30.03 47.28 -3.60
N ALA A 52 29.99 46.27 -2.72
CA ALA A 52 28.78 45.90 -1.97
C ALA A 52 28.27 46.98 -0.98
N SER A 53 29.12 47.94 -0.59
CA SER A 53 28.80 48.96 0.43
C SER A 53 28.34 50.32 -0.13
N ASN A 54 28.19 50.48 -1.45
CA ASN A 54 27.94 51.79 -2.06
C ASN A 54 26.51 51.90 -2.63
N ASP A 55 25.68 52.78 -2.07
CA ASP A 55 24.25 52.89 -2.39
C ASP A 55 23.97 53.36 -3.83
N MET A 56 24.89 54.13 -4.44
CA MET A 56 24.73 54.67 -5.80
C MET A 56 24.92 53.64 -6.92
N SER A 57 25.46 52.45 -6.61
CA SER A 57 25.77 51.38 -7.58
C SER A 57 25.00 50.08 -7.32
N LYS A 58 24.03 50.10 -6.41
CA LYS A 58 23.36 48.89 -5.91
C LYS A 58 22.63 48.09 -7.00
N SER A 59 21.93 48.77 -7.91
CA SER A 59 21.23 48.13 -9.03
C SER A 59 22.17 47.47 -10.04
N SER A 60 23.22 48.16 -10.48
CA SER A 60 24.20 47.60 -11.42
C SER A 60 25.06 46.51 -10.79
N ASN A 61 25.28 46.55 -9.47
CA ASN A 61 25.99 45.50 -8.75
C ASN A 61 25.14 44.22 -8.61
N GLU A 62 23.84 44.37 -8.33
CA GLU A 62 22.88 43.26 -8.27
C GLU A 62 22.68 42.60 -9.66
N LEU A 63 22.49 43.40 -10.71
CA LEU A 63 22.40 42.91 -12.09
C LEU A 63 23.67 42.18 -12.53
N LEU A 64 24.86 42.69 -12.14
CA LEU A 64 26.12 42.02 -12.44
C LEU A 64 26.23 40.67 -11.71
N CYS A 65 25.85 40.62 -10.43
CA CYS A 65 25.83 39.38 -9.64
C CYS A 65 24.91 38.34 -10.29
N ASN A 66 23.69 38.73 -10.64
CA ASN A 66 22.70 37.89 -11.31
C ASN A 66 23.23 37.38 -12.65
N ALA A 67 23.78 38.27 -13.48
CA ALA A 67 24.33 37.90 -14.78
C ALA A 67 25.50 36.91 -14.67
N ILE A 68 26.42 37.12 -13.72
CA ILE A 68 27.55 36.19 -13.47
C ILE A 68 27.04 34.82 -13.04
N LYS A 69 26.06 34.75 -12.13
CA LYS A 69 25.45 33.49 -11.69
C LYS A 69 24.78 32.73 -12.84
N SER A 70 24.15 33.44 -13.78
CA SER A 70 23.44 32.86 -14.91
C SER A 70 24.34 32.31 -16.03
N VAL A 71 25.61 32.71 -16.11
CA VAL A 71 26.54 32.23 -17.17
C VAL A 71 26.69 30.70 -17.17
N GLY A 72 26.73 30.10 -15.97
CA GLY A 72 26.84 28.64 -15.84
C GLY A 72 25.67 27.92 -16.48
N LEU A 73 24.44 28.35 -16.16
CA LEU A 73 23.22 27.80 -16.75
C LEU A 73 23.18 28.03 -18.26
N LEU A 74 23.41 29.26 -18.71
CA LEU A 74 23.43 29.61 -20.14
C LEU A 74 24.36 28.71 -20.96
N ARG A 75 25.58 28.47 -20.45
CA ARG A 75 26.56 27.61 -21.11
C ARG A 75 26.05 26.18 -21.24
N LEU A 76 25.49 25.64 -20.17
CA LEU A 76 24.95 24.28 -20.18
C LEU A 76 23.75 24.18 -21.13
N SER A 77 22.87 25.18 -21.20
CA SER A 77 21.75 25.21 -22.12
C SER A 77 22.19 25.13 -23.58
N PHE A 78 23.16 25.95 -23.99
CA PHE A 78 23.71 25.86 -25.34
C PHE A 78 24.40 24.52 -25.62
N GLN A 79 25.08 23.93 -24.64
CA GLN A 79 25.67 22.59 -24.80
C GLN A 79 24.58 21.54 -25.05
N GLN A 80 23.49 21.60 -24.29
CA GLN A 80 22.35 20.70 -24.40
C GLN A 80 21.63 20.86 -25.76
N TRP A 81 21.34 22.09 -26.19
CA TRP A 81 20.67 22.34 -27.48
C TRP A 81 21.51 21.93 -28.68
N ASN A 82 22.83 22.15 -28.62
CA ASN A 82 23.74 21.69 -29.67
C ASN A 82 23.80 20.16 -29.70
N ALA A 83 23.88 19.49 -28.54
CA ALA A 83 23.85 18.03 -28.46
C ALA A 83 22.56 17.43 -29.06
N GLN A 84 21.42 18.10 -28.90
CA GLN A 84 20.14 17.69 -29.48
C GLN A 84 20.03 17.95 -30.97
N SER A 85 20.64 19.03 -31.44
CA SER A 85 20.66 19.40 -32.86
C SER A 85 21.58 18.49 -33.67
N ASP A 86 22.70 18.09 -33.08
CA ASP A 86 23.72 17.22 -33.69
C ASP A 86 23.35 15.73 -33.57
N TYR A 87 22.26 15.38 -32.87
CA TYR A 87 21.82 14.00 -32.68
C TYR A 87 21.19 13.41 -33.95
N ASP A 88 21.58 12.19 -34.29
CA ASP A 88 21.01 11.44 -35.43
C ASP A 88 19.72 10.73 -35.00
N TYR A 89 18.57 11.35 -35.30
CA TYR A 89 17.25 10.84 -34.91
C TYR A 89 16.85 9.63 -35.76
N SER A 90 16.68 8.48 -35.09
CA SER A 90 16.01 7.31 -35.66
C SER A 90 14.48 7.52 -35.77
N ASP A 91 13.81 6.68 -36.57
CA ASP A 91 12.34 6.64 -36.71
C ASP A 91 11.61 6.58 -35.35
N LYS A 92 12.20 5.91 -34.35
CA LYS A 92 11.61 5.78 -33.00
C LYS A 92 11.76 7.04 -32.14
N THR A 93 12.73 7.90 -32.44
CA THR A 93 13.06 9.09 -31.66
C THR A 93 12.58 10.38 -32.31
N GLN A 94 12.14 10.32 -33.57
CA GLN A 94 11.71 11.48 -34.34
C GLN A 94 10.48 12.17 -33.75
N CYS A 95 9.61 11.43 -33.06
CA CYS A 95 8.43 11.95 -32.39
C CYS A 95 8.75 12.96 -31.27
N PHE A 96 9.97 12.96 -30.72
CA PHE A 96 10.38 13.88 -29.65
C PHE A 96 10.77 15.28 -30.15
N ILE A 97 11.10 15.43 -31.44
CA ILE A 97 11.61 16.68 -32.01
C ILE A 97 10.68 17.89 -31.74
N PRO A 98 9.35 17.81 -31.96
CA PRO A 98 8.45 18.95 -31.73
C PRO A 98 8.43 19.42 -30.27
N VAL A 99 8.47 18.45 -29.34
CA VAL A 99 8.50 18.70 -27.89
C VAL A 99 9.82 19.34 -27.47
N LEU A 100 10.96 18.81 -27.92
CA LEU A 100 12.27 19.37 -27.61
C LEU A 100 12.43 20.80 -28.14
N LYS A 101 11.93 21.08 -29.35
CA LYS A 101 11.91 22.45 -29.90
C LYS A 101 11.03 23.40 -29.10
N SER A 102 9.89 22.92 -28.61
CA SER A 102 9.00 23.74 -27.78
C SER A 102 9.59 24.00 -26.40
N LEU A 103 10.29 23.00 -25.83
CA LEU A 103 11.02 23.16 -24.58
C LEU A 103 12.16 24.16 -24.73
N GLN A 104 12.96 24.06 -25.80
CA GLN A 104 14.03 25.03 -26.08
C GLN A 104 13.50 26.47 -26.10
N ARG A 105 12.32 26.73 -26.67
CA ARG A 105 11.71 28.07 -26.66
C ARG A 105 11.36 28.56 -25.26
N VAL A 106 10.86 27.69 -24.39
CA VAL A 106 10.61 28.03 -22.97
C VAL A 106 11.93 28.40 -22.30
N GLU A 107 12.99 27.62 -22.56
CA GLU A 107 14.30 27.86 -21.98
C GLU A 107 14.96 29.15 -22.47
N GLU A 108 14.84 29.47 -23.77
CA GLU A 108 15.28 30.72 -24.38
C GLU A 108 14.58 31.93 -23.74
N GLU A 109 13.24 31.89 -23.64
CA GLU A 109 12.45 32.99 -23.07
C GLU A 109 12.81 33.25 -21.59
N VAL A 110 12.98 32.18 -20.81
CA VAL A 110 13.40 32.29 -19.41
C VAL A 110 14.79 32.89 -19.30
N LEU A 111 15.75 32.45 -20.12
CA LEU A 111 17.12 32.98 -20.12
C LEU A 111 17.19 34.46 -20.51
N ASP A 112 16.35 34.90 -21.46
CA ASP A 112 16.28 36.29 -21.90
C ASP A 112 15.78 37.23 -20.80
N MET A 113 14.82 36.79 -20.00
CA MET A 113 14.26 37.60 -18.91
C MET A 113 14.93 37.38 -17.54
N LEU A 114 15.79 36.37 -17.40
CA LEU A 114 16.31 35.88 -16.11
C LEU A 114 16.98 36.99 -15.28
N VAL A 115 17.95 37.69 -15.86
CA VAL A 115 18.83 38.64 -15.12
C VAL A 115 18.10 39.89 -14.66
N GLU A 116 17.13 40.37 -15.45
CA GLU A 116 16.39 41.60 -15.18
C GLU A 116 15.09 41.35 -14.36
N SER A 117 14.79 40.08 -14.05
CA SER A 117 13.59 39.72 -13.29
C SER A 117 13.67 40.18 -11.83
N PRO A 118 12.61 40.82 -11.30
CA PRO A 118 12.54 41.16 -9.87
C PRO A 118 12.40 39.91 -8.98
N SER A 119 12.16 38.74 -9.56
CA SER A 119 12.07 37.44 -8.87
C SER A 119 13.23 36.53 -9.27
N PHE A 120 14.44 37.09 -9.42
CA PHE A 120 15.64 36.37 -9.90
C PHE A 120 15.86 35.03 -9.19
N ASP A 121 15.91 35.00 -7.86
CA ASP A 121 16.24 33.77 -7.12
C ASP A 121 15.20 32.65 -7.37
N VAL A 122 13.91 33.03 -7.45
CA VAL A 122 12.82 32.07 -7.74
C VAL A 122 12.92 31.57 -9.17
N LEU A 123 13.09 32.47 -10.15
CA LEU A 123 13.16 32.12 -11.55
C LEU A 123 14.43 31.31 -11.87
N PHE A 124 15.56 31.66 -11.26
CA PHE A 124 16.83 30.93 -11.36
C PHE A 124 16.68 29.50 -10.85
N GLN A 125 16.03 29.31 -9.70
CA GLN A 125 15.78 27.97 -9.17
C GLN A 125 14.81 27.18 -10.05
N LEU A 126 13.71 27.79 -10.50
CA LEU A 126 12.75 27.13 -11.39
C LEU A 126 13.40 26.70 -12.72
N TYR A 127 14.25 27.55 -13.29
CA TYR A 127 14.98 27.22 -14.51
C TYR A 127 16.02 26.13 -14.28
N SER A 128 16.77 26.19 -13.18
CA SER A 128 17.73 25.15 -12.81
C SER A 128 17.05 23.78 -12.67
N ASP A 129 15.92 23.74 -11.96
CA ASP A 129 15.12 22.51 -11.78
C ASP A 129 14.59 21.98 -13.13
N LEU A 130 14.07 22.86 -14.01
CA LEU A 130 13.59 22.51 -15.34
C LEU A 130 14.73 21.91 -16.19
N PHE A 131 15.87 22.58 -16.20
CA PHE A 131 16.99 22.23 -17.04
C PHE A 131 17.66 20.92 -16.59
N GLU A 132 17.72 20.66 -15.29
CA GLU A 132 18.16 19.36 -14.75
C GLU A 132 17.22 18.22 -15.19
N ASP A 133 15.91 18.44 -15.16
CA ASP A 133 14.94 17.47 -15.66
C ASP A 133 15.04 17.31 -17.20
N HIS A 134 15.38 18.36 -17.94
CA HIS A 134 15.60 18.33 -19.39
C HIS A 134 16.81 17.46 -19.74
N ILE A 135 17.96 17.68 -19.09
CA ILE A 135 19.15 16.83 -19.26
C ILE A 135 18.81 15.38 -18.93
N SER A 136 18.12 15.15 -17.81
CA SER A 136 17.73 13.81 -17.37
C SER A 136 16.80 13.11 -18.37
N PHE A 137 15.87 13.86 -18.97
CA PHE A 137 14.98 13.37 -20.03
C PHE A 137 15.77 13.02 -21.30
N TRP A 138 16.68 13.89 -21.73
CA TRP A 138 17.52 13.66 -22.90
C TRP A 138 18.46 12.47 -22.73
N ASN A 139 19.11 12.35 -21.57
CA ASN A 139 19.96 11.21 -21.24
C ASN A 139 19.14 9.91 -21.25
N GLY A 140 17.89 9.94 -20.79
CA GLY A 140 16.98 8.81 -20.87
C GLY A 140 16.65 8.39 -22.31
N ILE A 141 16.36 9.36 -23.19
CA ILE A 141 16.11 9.12 -24.62
C ILE A 141 17.34 8.49 -25.29
N THR A 142 18.53 9.04 -25.05
CA THR A 142 19.78 8.59 -25.71
C THR A 142 20.30 7.27 -25.17
N SER A 143 20.14 7.00 -23.87
CA SER A 143 20.55 5.73 -23.23
C SER A 143 19.51 4.61 -23.33
N SER A 144 18.34 4.86 -23.93
CA SER A 144 17.21 3.93 -24.01
C SER A 144 16.70 3.44 -22.63
N GLN A 145 16.91 4.22 -21.58
CA GLN A 145 16.42 3.91 -20.23
C GLN A 145 14.97 4.43 -20.07
N PHE A 146 14.00 3.62 -20.48
CA PHE A 146 12.59 3.99 -20.52
C PHE A 146 12.03 4.51 -19.17
N GLU A 147 12.33 3.81 -18.07
CA GLU A 147 11.74 4.13 -16.76
C GLU A 147 12.25 5.47 -16.20
N SER A 148 13.55 5.74 -16.32
CA SER A 148 14.13 7.02 -15.92
C SER A 148 13.61 8.17 -16.78
N THR A 149 13.39 7.92 -18.07
CA THR A 149 12.85 8.90 -19.03
C THR A 149 11.43 9.35 -18.67
N LEU A 150 10.55 8.44 -18.23
CA LEU A 150 9.19 8.81 -17.85
C LEU A 150 9.15 9.60 -16.53
N PHE A 151 10.01 9.27 -15.57
CA PHE A 151 10.09 10.03 -14.32
C PHE A 151 10.65 11.44 -14.52
N SER A 152 11.67 11.60 -15.37
CA SER A 152 12.22 12.91 -15.75
C SER A 152 11.21 13.70 -16.57
N TRP A 153 10.53 13.10 -17.54
CA TRP A 153 9.45 13.75 -18.31
C TRP A 153 8.36 14.35 -17.42
N ARG A 154 7.85 13.57 -16.45
CA ARG A 154 6.81 14.05 -15.52
C ARG A 154 7.31 15.19 -14.62
N SER A 155 8.58 15.15 -14.24
CA SER A 155 9.20 16.21 -13.43
C SER A 155 9.40 17.48 -14.27
N LEU A 156 9.87 17.31 -15.52
CA LEU A 156 10.04 18.36 -16.52
C LEU A 156 8.74 19.11 -16.79
N ILE A 157 7.65 18.41 -17.14
CA ILE A 157 6.35 19.05 -17.40
C ILE A 157 5.80 19.74 -16.15
N LYS A 158 6.01 19.16 -14.97
CA LYS A 158 5.63 19.79 -13.70
C LYS A 158 6.42 21.08 -13.49
N ASN A 159 7.72 21.09 -13.72
CA ASN A 159 8.55 22.29 -13.56
C ASN A 159 8.24 23.34 -14.63
N ALA A 160 8.00 22.94 -15.87
CA ALA A 160 7.53 23.82 -16.94
C ALA A 160 6.19 24.49 -16.60
N SER A 161 5.26 23.76 -15.98
CA SER A 161 3.96 24.32 -15.58
C SER A 161 4.07 25.45 -14.56
N LYS A 162 5.10 25.46 -13.71
CA LYS A 162 5.38 26.54 -12.76
C LYS A 162 5.84 27.83 -13.45
N LEU A 163 6.41 27.72 -14.65
CA LEU A 163 6.88 28.86 -15.45
C LEU A 163 5.75 29.56 -16.21
N ARG A 164 4.51 29.07 -16.12
CA ARG A 164 3.35 29.65 -16.80
C ARG A 164 3.11 31.12 -16.42
N GLU A 165 3.46 31.51 -15.20
CA GLU A 165 3.34 32.91 -14.74
C GLU A 165 4.31 33.86 -15.46
N PHE A 166 5.42 33.35 -16.00
CA PHE A 166 6.47 34.13 -16.66
C PHE A 166 6.35 34.09 -18.19
N CYS A 167 6.19 32.90 -18.78
CA CYS A 167 6.11 32.69 -20.23
C CYS A 167 4.89 31.81 -20.61
N PRO A 168 3.65 32.34 -20.48
CA PRO A 168 2.42 31.54 -20.61
C PRO A 168 2.24 30.92 -22.00
N ARG A 169 2.60 31.65 -23.05
CA ARG A 169 2.42 31.24 -24.45
C ARG A 169 3.31 30.05 -24.79
N GLU A 170 4.58 30.11 -24.42
CA GLU A 170 5.58 29.09 -24.69
C GLU A 170 5.27 27.81 -23.90
N VAL A 171 4.83 27.94 -22.64
CA VAL A 171 4.37 26.81 -21.82
C VAL A 171 3.11 26.17 -22.39
N GLU A 172 2.16 26.94 -22.92
CA GLU A 172 0.95 26.40 -23.57
C GLU A 172 1.28 25.61 -24.85
N ILE A 173 2.25 26.08 -25.65
CA ILE A 173 2.74 25.36 -26.83
C ILE A 173 3.40 24.04 -26.40
N LEU A 174 4.27 24.05 -25.37
CA LEU A 174 4.89 22.84 -24.83
C LEU A 174 3.84 21.83 -24.33
N GLN A 175 2.78 22.30 -23.67
CA GLN A 175 1.67 21.45 -23.22
C GLN A 175 0.88 20.86 -24.39
N MET A 176 0.73 21.60 -25.49
CA MET A 176 0.10 21.11 -26.71
C MET A 176 0.95 20.03 -27.39
N GLU A 177 2.25 20.28 -27.59
CA GLU A 177 3.14 19.27 -28.18
C GLU A 177 3.29 18.03 -27.29
N SER A 178 3.22 18.21 -25.97
CA SER A 178 3.11 17.09 -25.04
C SER A 178 1.86 16.24 -25.29
N LYS A 179 0.70 16.84 -25.64
CA LYS A 179 -0.52 16.08 -26.01
C LYS A 179 -0.28 15.27 -27.27
N ASN A 180 0.32 15.89 -28.28
CA ASN A 180 0.58 15.24 -29.56
C ASN A 180 1.56 14.06 -29.40
N LEU A 181 2.56 14.19 -28.52
CA LEU A 181 3.50 13.13 -28.23
C LEU A 181 2.82 11.88 -27.65
N ASP A 182 1.81 12.04 -26.79
CA ASP A 182 1.04 10.93 -26.24
C ASP A 182 0.24 10.15 -27.29
N GLU A 183 -0.22 10.82 -28.35
CA GLU A 183 -1.01 10.17 -29.42
C GLU A 183 -0.11 9.36 -30.38
N VAL A 184 1.13 9.79 -30.57
CA VAL A 184 2.06 9.22 -31.56
C VAL A 184 3.02 8.21 -30.93
N SER A 185 3.32 8.35 -29.63
CA SER A 185 4.24 7.45 -28.94
C SER A 185 3.51 6.24 -28.34
N SER A 186 4.19 5.10 -28.34
CA SER A 186 3.76 3.94 -27.53
C SER A 186 4.05 4.12 -26.04
N TRP A 187 4.60 5.27 -25.64
CA TRP A 187 5.04 5.56 -24.30
C TRP A 187 3.92 6.36 -23.67
N HIS A 188 3.12 5.75 -22.80
CA HIS A 188 1.94 6.38 -22.20
C HIS A 188 2.32 7.52 -21.22
N PHE A 189 2.86 8.64 -21.71
CA PHE A 189 3.39 9.74 -20.90
C PHE A 189 2.34 10.40 -19.99
N ARG A 190 1.06 10.30 -20.37
CA ARG A 190 -0.13 10.71 -19.59
C ARG A 190 -0.71 9.66 -18.64
N SER A 191 -0.13 8.48 -18.52
CA SER A 191 -0.65 7.45 -17.62
C SER A 191 -0.80 8.02 -16.20
N GLN A 192 -2.01 7.93 -15.65
CA GLN A 192 -2.30 8.44 -14.32
C GLN A 192 -1.79 7.45 -13.27
N LYS A 193 -1.29 7.98 -12.15
CA LYS A 193 -0.88 7.16 -11.01
C LYS A 193 -2.10 6.58 -10.34
N SER A 194 -2.00 5.36 -9.83
CA SER A 194 -3.05 4.79 -8.99
C SER A 194 -3.17 5.60 -7.69
N LEU A 195 -4.25 6.35 -7.57
CA LEU A 195 -4.57 7.06 -6.34
C LEU A 195 -4.96 6.08 -5.24
N LEU A 196 -5.47 4.89 -5.58
CA LEU A 196 -5.75 3.84 -4.62
C LEU A 196 -4.45 3.27 -4.02
N TRP A 197 -3.40 3.05 -4.82
CA TRP A 197 -2.08 2.72 -4.26
C TRP A 197 -1.53 3.87 -3.41
N ALA A 198 -1.64 5.12 -3.87
CA ALA A 198 -1.05 6.25 -3.15
C ALA A 198 -1.76 6.61 -1.83
N HIS A 199 -3.07 6.38 -1.73
CA HIS A 199 -3.91 6.90 -0.65
C HIS A 199 -4.85 5.86 0.00
N GLY A 200 -5.03 4.69 -0.61
CA GLY A 200 -5.83 3.58 -0.06
C GLY A 200 -5.08 2.67 0.91
N GLY A 201 -3.77 2.92 1.11
CA GLY A 201 -2.91 2.12 1.98
C GLY A 201 -2.22 0.98 1.23
N HIS A 202 -1.01 0.63 1.68
CA HIS A 202 -0.26 -0.52 1.21
C HIS A 202 0.79 -0.93 2.24
N PRO A 203 1.23 -2.20 2.27
CA PRO A 203 2.35 -2.64 3.10
C PRO A 203 3.61 -1.78 2.91
N PHE A 204 4.32 -1.55 4.02
CA PHE A 204 5.63 -0.91 3.99
C PHE A 204 6.72 -1.94 3.74
N LEU A 205 7.66 -1.58 2.86
CA LEU A 205 8.78 -2.43 2.48
C LEU A 205 10.12 -1.80 2.91
N PRO A 206 11.14 -2.62 3.19
CA PRO A 206 12.47 -2.14 3.56
C PRO A 206 13.18 -1.43 2.40
N SER A 207 14.15 -0.58 2.73
CA SER A 207 14.95 0.19 1.78
C SER A 207 16.15 -0.57 1.20
N SER A 208 16.67 -1.56 1.91
CA SER A 208 17.88 -2.30 1.53
C SER A 208 17.68 -3.82 1.50
N ALA A 209 18.57 -4.50 0.78
CA ALA A 209 18.53 -5.95 0.58
C ALA A 209 18.68 -6.72 1.89
N ASP A 210 19.61 -6.28 2.75
CA ASP A 210 19.90 -6.94 4.03
C ASP A 210 18.70 -6.86 4.97
N LEU A 211 18.08 -5.68 5.09
CA LEU A 211 16.85 -5.49 5.88
C LEU A 211 15.71 -6.37 5.37
N TYR A 212 15.53 -6.42 4.05
CA TYR A 212 14.53 -7.29 3.42
C TYR A 212 14.79 -8.77 3.72
N GLN A 213 16.03 -9.23 3.61
CA GLN A 213 16.38 -10.62 3.87
C GLN A 213 16.14 -10.98 5.35
N LYS A 214 16.53 -10.12 6.29
CA LYS A 214 16.29 -10.35 7.73
C LYS A 214 14.81 -10.36 8.08
N GLN A 215 14.04 -9.42 7.55
CA GLN A 215 12.58 -9.41 7.74
C GLN A 215 11.95 -10.70 7.18
N ARG A 216 12.41 -11.17 6.01
CA ARG A 216 11.89 -12.40 5.41
C ARG A 216 12.29 -13.64 6.20
N GLN A 217 13.48 -13.69 6.79
CA GLN A 217 13.90 -14.78 7.67
C GLN A 217 12.95 -14.93 8.86
N LEU A 218 12.61 -13.82 9.52
CA LEU A 218 11.67 -13.84 10.64
C LEU A 218 10.26 -14.29 10.21
N LEU A 219 9.75 -13.77 9.09
CA LEU A 219 8.45 -14.19 8.55
C LEU A 219 8.43 -15.68 8.18
N ASN A 220 9.50 -16.19 7.54
CA ASN A 220 9.62 -17.60 7.19
C ASN A 220 9.68 -18.49 8.45
N LEU A 221 10.35 -18.05 9.52
CA LEU A 221 10.34 -18.75 10.80
C LEU A 221 8.92 -18.83 11.36
N CYS A 222 8.17 -17.72 11.33
CA CYS A 222 6.78 -17.73 11.78
C CYS A 222 5.88 -18.65 10.95
N GLU A 223 5.99 -18.65 9.62
CA GLU A 223 5.23 -19.56 8.75
C GLU A 223 5.62 -21.02 8.93
N LEU A 224 6.87 -21.32 9.30
CA LEU A 224 7.31 -22.68 9.61
C LEU A 224 6.66 -23.21 10.90
N VAL A 225 6.58 -22.37 11.93
CA VAL A 225 6.11 -22.76 13.28
C VAL A 225 4.58 -22.66 13.41
N TRP A 226 3.97 -21.67 12.75
CA TRP A 226 2.53 -21.40 12.75
C TRP A 226 2.00 -21.27 11.31
N PRO A 227 1.99 -22.37 10.54
CA PRO A 227 1.60 -22.27 9.15
C PRO A 227 0.11 -22.01 9.00
N ARG A 228 -0.23 -21.18 8.01
CA ARG A 228 -1.61 -20.83 7.66
C ARG A 228 -2.44 -22.02 7.13
N ASN A 229 -1.82 -22.98 6.43
CA ASN A 229 -2.54 -24.10 5.80
C ASN A 229 -2.45 -25.37 6.66
N PRO A 230 -3.56 -25.96 7.13
CA PRO A 230 -3.55 -27.18 7.94
C PRO A 230 -2.97 -28.41 7.20
N LYS A 231 -2.96 -28.44 5.86
CA LYS A 231 -2.30 -29.51 5.09
C LYS A 231 -0.77 -29.53 5.29
N SER A 232 -0.17 -28.38 5.57
CA SER A 232 1.26 -28.28 5.86
C SER A 232 1.62 -28.89 7.22
N TRP A 233 0.67 -28.92 8.17
CA TRP A 233 0.85 -29.63 9.44
C TRP A 233 1.07 -31.13 9.17
N LYS A 234 0.34 -31.74 8.20
CA LYS A 234 0.46 -33.17 7.85
C LYS A 234 1.86 -33.59 7.36
N GLN A 235 2.66 -32.68 6.81
CA GLN A 235 4.02 -33.00 6.34
C GLN A 235 5.06 -33.03 7.48
N VAL A 236 4.74 -32.43 8.63
CA VAL A 236 5.56 -32.42 9.85
C VAL A 236 5.17 -33.57 10.80
N VAL A 237 4.01 -34.21 10.59
CA VAL A 237 3.32 -35.13 11.51
C VAL A 237 4.04 -36.45 11.81
N ASN A 238 5.08 -36.84 11.08
CA ASN A 238 5.78 -38.08 11.44
C ASN A 238 6.61 -37.98 12.75
N ASP A 239 6.78 -36.78 13.34
CA ASP A 239 7.50 -36.58 14.64
C ASP A 239 6.93 -35.48 15.60
N CYS A 240 5.71 -34.94 15.43
CA CYS A 240 5.41 -33.54 15.86
C CYS A 240 4.27 -33.25 16.88
N LEU A 241 3.92 -34.10 17.84
CA LEU A 241 2.96 -33.71 18.91
C LEU A 241 3.53 -32.61 19.83
N ILE A 242 4.82 -32.74 20.17
CA ILE A 242 5.53 -31.78 21.02
C ILE A 242 5.65 -30.43 20.31
N GLY A 243 6.00 -30.42 19.02
CA GLY A 243 6.08 -29.19 18.24
C GLY A 243 4.74 -28.45 18.18
N ALA A 244 3.63 -29.16 17.97
CA ALA A 244 2.31 -28.57 18.00
C ALA A 244 1.92 -28.00 19.38
N ALA A 245 2.25 -28.71 20.45
CA ALA A 245 2.03 -28.25 21.82
C ALA A 245 2.83 -26.97 22.14
N VAL A 246 4.09 -26.89 21.70
CA VAL A 246 4.94 -25.69 21.85
C VAL A 246 4.40 -24.54 21.01
N SER A 247 3.99 -24.77 19.77
CA SER A 247 3.37 -23.74 18.92
C SER A 247 2.04 -23.22 19.50
N SER A 248 1.35 -23.98 20.34
CA SER A 248 0.13 -23.50 21.02
C SER A 248 0.40 -22.59 22.22
N ASP A 249 1.65 -22.47 22.68
CA ASP A 249 2.02 -21.64 23.82
C ASP A 249 1.69 -20.16 23.56
N PRO A 250 0.87 -19.52 24.41
CA PRO A 250 0.48 -18.14 24.19
C PRO A 250 1.64 -17.16 24.22
N GLU A 251 2.61 -17.33 25.13
CA GLU A 251 3.74 -16.41 25.27
C GLU A 251 4.59 -16.39 23.99
N LEU A 252 4.90 -17.57 23.44
CA LEU A 252 5.59 -17.70 22.15
C LEU A 252 4.82 -17.05 21.00
N ARG A 253 3.50 -17.22 20.96
CA ARG A 253 2.64 -16.60 19.93
C ARG A 253 2.66 -15.07 20.02
N PHE A 254 2.60 -14.51 21.24
CA PHE A 254 2.76 -13.08 21.46
C PHE A 254 4.15 -12.58 21.04
N LEU A 255 5.22 -13.27 21.45
CA LEU A 255 6.59 -12.91 21.10
C LEU A 255 6.83 -12.94 19.59
N ALA A 256 6.28 -13.92 18.88
CA ALA A 256 6.39 -14.02 17.43
C ALA A 256 5.70 -12.85 16.73
N MET A 257 4.45 -12.55 17.11
CA MET A 257 3.70 -11.42 16.57
C MET A 257 4.40 -10.09 16.87
N GLN A 258 4.83 -9.88 18.12
CA GLN A 258 5.56 -8.66 18.53
C GLN A 258 6.89 -8.53 17.80
N GLY A 259 7.63 -9.62 17.62
CA GLY A 259 8.89 -9.63 16.87
C GLY A 259 8.71 -9.17 15.43
N VAL A 260 7.68 -9.66 14.74
CA VAL A 260 7.38 -9.24 13.37
C VAL A 260 6.91 -7.78 13.32
N CYS A 261 6.02 -7.36 14.22
CA CYS A 261 5.59 -5.96 14.33
C CYS A 261 6.77 -5.02 14.58
N MET A 262 7.67 -5.41 15.49
CA MET A 262 8.83 -4.62 15.85
C MET A 262 9.81 -4.54 14.68
N SER A 263 9.97 -5.62 13.89
CA SER A 263 10.77 -5.56 12.67
C SER A 263 10.30 -4.47 11.70
N SER A 264 8.98 -4.32 11.51
CA SER A 264 8.41 -3.26 10.67
C SER A 264 8.66 -1.87 11.25
N TYR A 265 8.61 -1.73 12.59
CA TYR A 265 8.81 -0.45 13.26
C TYR A 265 10.28 0.00 13.22
N ILE A 266 11.23 -0.90 13.48
CA ILE A 266 12.67 -0.60 13.44
C ILE A 266 13.10 -0.24 12.02
N ILE A 267 12.64 -0.99 11.00
CA ILE A 267 12.91 -0.66 9.58
C ILE A 267 12.33 0.70 9.20
N GLY A 268 11.23 1.12 9.84
CA GLY A 268 10.61 2.43 9.64
C GLY A 268 11.27 3.58 10.40
N LYS A 269 12.21 3.33 11.32
CA LYS A 269 12.93 4.38 12.04
C LYS A 269 14.01 4.98 11.17
N VAL A 270 13.89 6.28 10.94
CA VAL A 270 14.65 7.04 9.94
C VAL A 270 16.11 7.28 10.40
N ASP A 271 16.46 7.17 11.67
CA ASP A 271 17.70 7.75 12.21
C ASP A 271 18.84 6.75 12.53
N GLU A 272 18.63 5.43 12.40
CA GLU A 272 19.64 4.42 12.74
C GLU A 272 20.40 3.90 11.50
N ASP A 273 21.68 3.52 11.71
CA ASP A 273 22.52 2.90 10.68
C ASP A 273 21.98 1.52 10.29
N ASP A 274 21.79 1.26 9.00
CA ASP A 274 21.30 -0.01 8.44
C ASP A 274 22.06 -1.21 9.03
N PHE A 275 23.37 -1.09 9.29
CA PHE A 275 24.15 -2.17 9.89
C PHE A 275 23.68 -2.54 11.31
N HIS A 276 23.42 -1.53 12.15
CA HIS A 276 22.92 -1.74 13.51
C HIS A 276 21.52 -2.36 13.48
N VAL A 277 20.66 -1.88 12.59
CA VAL A 277 19.30 -2.41 12.41
C VAL A 277 19.33 -3.87 11.96
N VAL A 278 20.18 -4.23 11.00
CA VAL A 278 20.35 -5.61 10.53
C VAL A 278 20.78 -6.54 11.66
N GLN A 279 21.70 -6.09 12.53
CA GLN A 279 22.13 -6.85 13.69
C GLN A 279 20.99 -7.06 14.69
N GLN A 280 20.21 -6.01 15.00
CA GLN A 280 19.06 -6.12 15.88
C GLN A 280 18.01 -7.11 15.36
N LEU A 281 17.71 -7.08 14.05
CA LEU A 281 16.76 -8.02 13.44
C LEU A 281 17.25 -9.46 13.50
N GLU A 282 18.55 -9.69 13.31
CA GLU A 282 19.16 -11.02 13.46
C GLU A 282 19.06 -11.52 14.91
N GLU A 283 19.40 -10.66 15.88
CA GLU A 283 19.29 -10.99 17.31
C GLU A 283 17.85 -11.36 17.69
N MET A 284 16.86 -10.60 17.22
CA MET A 284 15.44 -10.90 17.44
C MET A 284 15.04 -12.27 16.86
N CYS A 285 15.46 -12.56 15.62
CA CYS A 285 15.19 -13.85 14.97
C CYS A 285 15.82 -15.02 15.76
N GLN A 286 17.08 -14.88 16.16
CA GLN A 286 17.78 -15.88 16.96
C GLN A 286 17.17 -16.05 18.35
N MET A 287 16.74 -14.98 19.01
CA MET A 287 16.09 -15.03 20.31
C MET A 287 14.77 -15.81 20.23
N LEU A 288 13.93 -15.53 19.22
CA LEU A 288 12.67 -16.24 19.04
C LEU A 288 12.90 -17.74 18.77
N LEU A 289 13.86 -18.08 17.89
CA LEU A 289 14.22 -19.47 17.61
C LEU A 289 14.75 -20.20 18.84
N ARG A 290 15.67 -19.58 19.59
CA ARG A 290 16.21 -20.15 20.84
C ARG A 290 15.13 -20.34 21.89
N ARG A 291 14.19 -19.40 22.00
CA ARG A 291 13.05 -19.50 22.93
C ARG A 291 12.11 -20.64 22.55
N PHE A 292 11.85 -20.82 21.25
CA PHE A 292 11.06 -21.95 20.73
C PHE A 292 11.74 -23.30 21.03
N GLU A 293 13.01 -23.46 20.66
CA GLU A 293 13.76 -24.71 20.92
C GLU A 293 13.92 -24.99 22.42
N TYR A 294 14.07 -23.95 23.26
CA TYR A 294 14.11 -24.10 24.71
C TYR A 294 12.79 -24.66 25.26
N GLU A 295 11.63 -24.11 24.87
CA GLU A 295 10.34 -24.62 25.33
C GLU A 295 10.06 -26.03 24.80
N LYS A 296 10.51 -26.32 23.57
CA LYS A 296 10.47 -27.68 23.01
C LYS A 296 11.29 -28.68 23.84
N HIS A 297 12.55 -28.39 24.13
CA HIS A 297 13.39 -29.27 24.95
C HIS A 297 12.88 -29.43 26.39
N LYS A 298 12.33 -28.36 26.97
CA LYS A 298 11.69 -28.40 28.30
C LYS A 298 10.50 -29.36 28.32
N LEU A 299 9.69 -29.37 27.26
CA LEU A 299 8.54 -30.27 27.10
C LEU A 299 8.98 -31.72 26.80
N GLU A 300 10.03 -31.92 26.01
CA GLU A 300 10.65 -33.23 25.78
C GLU A 300 11.17 -33.85 27.09
N ALA A 301 11.83 -33.03 27.93
CA ALA A 301 12.36 -33.46 29.22
C ALA A 301 11.24 -33.84 30.21
N SER A 302 10.15 -33.06 30.29
CA SER A 302 9.03 -33.36 31.18
C SER A 302 8.32 -34.67 30.81
N MET A 303 8.19 -34.96 29.51
CA MET A 303 7.62 -36.22 29.01
C MET A 303 8.51 -37.43 29.34
N GLY A 304 9.83 -37.27 29.30
CA GLY A 304 10.80 -38.34 29.63
C GLY A 304 10.79 -38.75 31.11
N THR A 305 10.51 -37.81 32.03
CA THR A 305 10.48 -38.05 33.47
C THR A 305 9.15 -38.59 33.99
N THR A 306 8.04 -38.38 33.26
CA THR A 306 6.68 -38.67 33.74
C THR A 306 6.20 -40.04 33.25
N ARG A 307 6.78 -41.13 33.79
CA ARG A 307 6.35 -42.52 33.49
C ARG A 307 5.04 -42.95 34.16
N HIS A 308 4.44 -42.11 35.01
CA HIS A 308 3.13 -42.37 35.60
C HIS A 308 2.08 -41.42 35.01
N PRO A 309 0.88 -41.93 34.65
CA PRO A 309 -0.20 -41.08 34.18
C PRO A 309 -0.63 -40.21 35.35
N SER A 310 -0.16 -38.96 35.40
CA SER A 310 -0.76 -37.96 36.28
C SER A 310 -2.25 -37.92 35.95
N SER A 311 -3.08 -38.20 36.95
CA SER A 311 -4.52 -38.13 36.81
C SER A 311 -4.88 -36.72 36.37
N VAL A 312 -5.81 -36.61 35.42
CA VAL A 312 -6.34 -35.34 34.87
C VAL A 312 -7.11 -34.54 35.95
N GLU A 313 -7.00 -34.93 37.22
CA GLU A 313 -7.90 -34.56 38.31
C GLU A 313 -7.59 -33.21 38.95
N ASN A 314 -6.42 -32.60 38.72
CA ASN A 314 -6.04 -31.32 39.33
C ASN A 314 -5.46 -30.30 38.33
N PHE A 315 -6.17 -30.02 37.23
CA PHE A 315 -5.84 -28.86 36.40
C PHE A 315 -6.55 -27.60 36.94
N ALA A 316 -5.78 -26.58 37.29
CA ALA A 316 -6.27 -25.31 37.85
C ALA A 316 -7.15 -24.49 36.87
N GLY A 317 -7.21 -24.86 35.59
CA GLY A 317 -8.09 -24.25 34.58
C GLY A 317 -9.15 -25.24 34.08
N CYS A 318 -10.43 -24.91 34.26
CA CYS A 318 -11.55 -25.79 33.90
C CYS A 318 -11.73 -26.02 32.38
N CYS A 319 -11.17 -25.15 31.53
CA CYS A 319 -11.46 -25.08 30.10
C CYS A 319 -10.23 -24.69 29.26
N VAL A 320 -9.04 -25.25 29.54
CA VAL A 320 -7.81 -24.98 28.77
C VAL A 320 -7.06 -26.29 28.56
N PHE A 321 -6.58 -26.52 27.33
CA PHE A 321 -5.66 -27.62 27.02
C PHE A 321 -4.25 -27.21 27.44
N SER A 322 -3.67 -27.89 28.43
CA SER A 322 -2.27 -27.66 28.80
C SER A 322 -1.32 -28.36 27.81
N SER A 323 -0.08 -27.89 27.72
CA SER A 323 0.95 -28.48 26.85
C SER A 323 1.16 -29.97 27.12
N ASP A 324 1.05 -30.41 28.38
CA ASP A 324 1.13 -31.83 28.76
C ASP A 324 0.00 -32.69 28.18
N ILE A 325 -1.22 -32.13 28.06
CA ILE A 325 -2.37 -32.80 27.47
C ILE A 325 -2.21 -32.87 25.95
N LEU A 326 -1.73 -31.79 25.33
CA LEU A 326 -1.49 -31.72 23.88
C LEU A 326 -0.38 -32.66 23.40
N CYS A 327 0.58 -33.00 24.25
CA CYS A 327 1.61 -34.00 23.95
C CYS A 327 1.06 -35.44 23.86
N ARG A 328 -0.21 -35.67 24.22
CA ARG A 328 -0.86 -36.98 24.15
C ARG A 328 -1.81 -37.00 22.97
N GLY A 329 -1.80 -38.07 22.16
CA GLY A 329 -2.69 -38.24 21.01
C GLY A 329 -4.15 -37.86 21.28
N PRO A 330 -4.83 -38.46 22.28
CA PRO A 330 -6.23 -38.13 22.58
C PRO A 330 -6.47 -36.66 23.00
N GLY A 331 -5.48 -36.02 23.63
CA GLY A 331 -5.53 -34.63 24.03
C GLY A 331 -5.37 -33.68 22.84
N TYR A 332 -4.43 -33.99 21.95
CA TYR A 332 -4.24 -33.30 20.69
C TYR A 332 -5.47 -33.39 19.78
N ASP A 333 -6.00 -34.59 19.58
CA ASP A 333 -7.20 -34.83 18.76
C ASP A 333 -8.40 -34.05 19.32
N SER A 334 -8.57 -34.09 20.65
CA SER A 334 -9.63 -33.35 21.34
C SER A 334 -9.47 -31.83 21.22
N TRP A 335 -8.25 -31.32 21.23
CA TRP A 335 -7.99 -29.90 21.01
C TRP A 335 -8.33 -29.51 19.57
N GLN A 336 -7.86 -30.28 18.58
CA GLN A 336 -8.17 -30.05 17.16
C GLN A 336 -9.68 -29.99 16.89
N ASP A 337 -10.45 -30.89 17.51
CA ASP A 337 -11.91 -30.91 17.37
C ASP A 337 -12.60 -29.64 17.89
N THR A 338 -11.96 -28.91 18.82
CA THR A 338 -12.51 -27.64 19.37
C THR A 338 -12.12 -26.41 18.56
N LEU A 339 -11.01 -26.47 17.79
CA LEU A 339 -10.46 -25.33 17.06
C LEU A 339 -11.47 -24.64 16.14
N PRO A 340 -12.30 -25.33 15.33
CA PRO A 340 -13.25 -24.66 14.44
C PRO A 340 -14.22 -23.72 15.16
N ILE A 341 -14.63 -24.05 16.39
CA ILE A 341 -15.52 -23.20 17.21
C ILE A 341 -14.79 -21.94 17.67
N ILE A 342 -13.52 -22.09 18.08
CA ILE A 342 -12.68 -21.01 18.60
C ILE A 342 -12.24 -20.09 17.46
N ASP A 343 -11.74 -20.65 16.36
CA ASP A 343 -11.30 -19.92 15.17
C ASP A 343 -12.46 -19.14 14.57
N SER A 344 -13.66 -19.74 14.56
CA SER A 344 -14.88 -19.03 14.17
C SER A 344 -15.14 -17.81 15.05
N THR A 345 -14.93 -17.91 16.36
CA THR A 345 -15.09 -16.78 17.28
C THR A 345 -14.05 -15.69 17.04
N SER A 346 -12.77 -16.07 16.88
CA SER A 346 -11.70 -15.12 16.53
C SER A 346 -11.99 -14.39 15.22
N PHE A 347 -12.50 -15.10 14.21
CA PHE A 347 -12.88 -14.53 12.92
C PHE A 347 -14.02 -13.50 13.03
N PHE A 348 -15.04 -13.75 13.86
CA PHE A 348 -16.14 -12.79 14.06
C PHE A 348 -15.69 -11.55 14.84
N LEU A 349 -14.73 -11.67 15.77
CA LEU A 349 -14.15 -10.51 16.44
C LEU A 349 -13.42 -9.58 15.45
N ASP A 350 -12.68 -10.15 14.48
CA ASP A 350 -12.08 -9.36 13.40
C ASP A 350 -13.15 -8.63 12.56
N MET A 351 -14.34 -9.23 12.35
CA MET A 351 -15.43 -8.56 11.64
C MET A 351 -15.93 -7.32 12.39
N GLU A 352 -16.15 -7.42 13.70
CA GLU A 352 -16.59 -6.28 14.53
C GLU A 352 -15.57 -5.15 14.46
N LEU A 353 -14.28 -5.47 14.56
CA LEU A 353 -13.20 -4.50 14.40
C LEU A 353 -13.17 -3.89 13.00
N LEU A 354 -13.19 -4.71 11.94
CA LEU A 354 -13.16 -4.22 10.56
C LEU A 354 -14.33 -3.29 10.23
N GLN A 355 -15.51 -3.54 10.81
CA GLN A 355 -16.68 -2.71 10.63
C GLN A 355 -16.46 -1.28 11.13
N GLU A 356 -15.81 -1.13 12.28
CA GLU A 356 -15.53 0.19 12.86
C GLU A 356 -14.26 0.81 12.26
N LEU A 357 -13.18 0.04 12.14
CA LEU A 357 -11.92 0.48 11.55
C LEU A 357 -12.09 1.01 10.11
N SER A 358 -12.93 0.35 9.30
CA SER A 358 -13.16 0.79 7.92
C SER A 358 -13.88 2.14 7.82
N LYS A 359 -14.65 2.53 8.86
CA LYS A 359 -15.31 3.84 8.91
C LYS A 359 -14.34 4.94 9.34
N ILE A 360 -13.59 4.69 10.41
CA ILE A 360 -12.74 5.72 11.03
C ILE A 360 -11.53 6.10 10.17
N VAL A 361 -11.07 5.22 9.27
CA VAL A 361 -9.99 5.54 8.31
C VAL A 361 -10.33 6.75 7.42
N LEU A 362 -11.62 7.07 7.27
CA LEU A 362 -12.10 8.23 6.51
C LEU A 362 -12.04 9.56 7.29
N PHE A 363 -11.75 9.51 8.59
CA PHE A 363 -11.68 10.68 9.46
C PHE A 363 -10.37 11.45 9.31
N ASP A 364 -10.36 12.70 9.77
CA ASP A 364 -9.12 13.45 9.93
C ASP A 364 -8.27 12.91 11.10
N ALA A 365 -7.06 13.45 11.28
CA ALA A 365 -6.13 12.92 12.27
C ALA A 365 -6.65 13.02 13.72
N GLU A 366 -7.36 14.08 14.07
CA GLU A 366 -7.84 14.28 15.45
C GLU A 366 -9.03 13.38 15.75
N GLU A 367 -10.00 13.32 14.83
CA GLU A 367 -11.15 12.42 14.90
C GLU A 367 -10.70 10.95 14.91
N LEU A 368 -9.70 10.59 14.10
CA LEU A 368 -9.15 9.24 14.05
C LEU A 368 -8.52 8.83 15.39
N HIS A 369 -7.77 9.72 16.04
CA HIS A 369 -7.15 9.44 17.34
C HIS A 369 -8.20 9.14 18.42
N LEU A 370 -9.26 9.95 18.50
CA LEU A 370 -10.34 9.75 19.47
C LEU A 370 -11.11 8.45 19.21
N ALA A 371 -11.42 8.18 17.95
CA ALA A 371 -12.14 6.97 17.58
C ALA A 371 -11.32 5.70 17.81
N LEU A 372 -10.02 5.71 17.49
CA LEU A 372 -9.11 4.60 17.81
C LEU A 372 -8.94 4.40 19.32
N SER A 373 -8.86 5.49 20.08
CA SER A 373 -8.79 5.41 21.55
C SER A 373 -10.01 4.69 22.12
N SER A 374 -11.20 4.93 21.58
CA SER A 374 -12.42 4.21 22.01
C SER A 374 -12.46 2.74 21.60
N LEU A 375 -11.69 2.32 20.59
CA LEU A 375 -11.62 0.94 20.11
C LEU A 375 -10.45 0.13 20.71
N SER A 376 -9.58 0.77 21.50
CA SER A 376 -8.38 0.15 22.09
C SER A 376 -8.71 -1.11 22.91
N ASP A 377 -9.69 -1.03 23.81
CA ASP A 377 -10.14 -2.16 24.63
C ASP A 377 -10.65 -3.35 23.77
N LEU A 378 -11.34 -3.05 22.66
CA LEU A 378 -11.84 -4.07 21.73
C LEU A 378 -10.69 -4.71 20.93
N LEU A 379 -9.72 -3.91 20.50
CA LEU A 379 -8.50 -4.38 19.84
C LEU A 379 -7.69 -5.30 20.76
N GLU A 380 -7.45 -4.87 22.01
CA GLU A 380 -6.69 -5.64 23.00
C GLU A 380 -7.39 -6.95 23.38
N SER A 381 -8.70 -6.89 23.64
CA SER A 381 -9.47 -8.10 23.99
C SER A 381 -9.54 -9.09 22.83
N THR A 382 -9.71 -8.62 21.59
CA THR A 382 -9.70 -9.47 20.39
C THR A 382 -8.34 -10.11 20.14
N LEU A 383 -7.27 -9.32 20.24
CA LEU A 383 -5.89 -9.79 20.11
C LEU A 383 -5.58 -10.84 21.17
N SER A 384 -5.94 -10.56 22.43
CA SER A 384 -5.72 -11.45 23.56
C SER A 384 -6.49 -12.76 23.42
N PHE A 385 -7.77 -12.70 23.07
CA PHE A 385 -8.56 -13.91 22.83
C PHE A 385 -7.94 -14.77 21.71
N SER A 386 -7.63 -14.14 20.58
CA SER A 386 -7.19 -14.86 19.40
C SER A 386 -5.80 -15.49 19.56
N LEU A 387 -4.84 -14.80 20.20
CA LEU A 387 -3.52 -15.35 20.43
C LEU A 387 -3.51 -16.44 21.52
N ASN A 388 -4.38 -16.36 22.53
CA ASN A 388 -4.45 -17.34 23.61
C ASN A 388 -5.17 -18.63 23.24
N PHE A 389 -6.17 -18.58 22.37
CA PHE A 389 -7.09 -19.72 22.17
C PHE A 389 -7.19 -20.21 20.73
N SER A 390 -7.08 -19.34 19.72
CA SER A 390 -7.28 -19.71 18.32
C SER A 390 -6.05 -20.39 17.72
N SER A 391 -6.26 -21.18 16.67
CA SER A 391 -5.19 -21.81 15.89
C SER A 391 -4.59 -20.87 14.83
N ARG A 392 -5.25 -19.74 14.55
CA ARG A 392 -4.85 -18.77 13.52
C ARG A 392 -3.40 -18.31 13.74
N PRO A 393 -2.60 -18.14 12.68
CA PRO A 393 -1.20 -17.72 12.82
C PRO A 393 -1.06 -16.39 13.58
N PRO A 394 -0.03 -16.20 14.42
CA PRO A 394 0.24 -14.92 15.06
C PRO A 394 0.42 -13.76 14.06
N THR A 395 0.87 -14.07 12.84
CA THR A 395 1.03 -13.11 11.73
C THR A 395 -0.31 -12.57 11.18
N ASP A 396 -1.44 -13.20 11.48
CA ASP A 396 -2.76 -12.64 11.15
C ASP A 396 -3.11 -11.43 12.01
N PHE A 397 -2.51 -11.32 13.20
CA PHE A 397 -2.84 -10.30 14.19
C PHE A 397 -1.84 -9.12 14.22
N LEU A 398 -0.91 -9.05 13.26
CA LEU A 398 0.02 -7.92 13.12
C LEU A 398 -0.71 -6.56 13.05
N PRO A 399 -1.81 -6.41 12.28
CA PRO A 399 -2.53 -5.14 12.21
C PRO A 399 -3.01 -4.63 13.57
N HIS A 400 -3.52 -5.53 14.42
CA HIS A 400 -4.02 -5.19 15.74
C HIS A 400 -2.93 -4.55 16.60
N GLN A 401 -1.78 -5.22 16.70
CA GLN A 401 -0.67 -4.72 17.49
C GLN A 401 -0.05 -3.45 16.91
N LYS A 402 0.07 -3.37 15.57
CA LYS A 402 0.59 -2.17 14.89
C LYS A 402 -0.30 -0.95 15.13
N ILE A 403 -1.63 -1.12 15.13
CA ILE A 403 -2.59 -0.06 15.45
C ILE A 403 -2.42 0.39 16.91
N LEU A 404 -2.39 -0.56 17.86
CA LEU A 404 -2.20 -0.25 19.28
C LEU A 404 -0.89 0.51 19.54
N TRP A 405 0.24 0.02 19.02
CA TRP A 405 1.51 0.72 19.17
C TRP A 405 1.56 2.08 18.48
N THR A 406 0.87 2.25 17.35
CA THR A 406 0.78 3.55 16.69
C THR A 406 -0.07 4.53 17.49
N LEU A 407 -1.12 4.04 18.16
CA LEU A 407 -1.93 4.81 19.09
C LEU A 407 -1.08 5.26 20.30
N ASP A 408 -0.31 4.37 20.91
CA ASP A 408 0.59 4.69 22.02
C ASP A 408 1.67 5.71 21.63
N ALA A 409 2.17 5.60 20.40
CA ALA A 409 3.25 6.42 19.87
C ALA A 409 2.77 7.60 18.99
N TRP A 410 1.50 8.02 19.11
CA TRP A 410 0.82 8.91 18.16
C TRP A 410 1.62 10.17 17.78
N THR A 411 2.23 10.83 18.77
CA THR A 411 2.98 12.09 18.58
C THR A 411 4.33 11.93 17.91
N THR A 412 4.88 10.71 17.89
CA THR A 412 6.22 10.40 17.34
C THR A 412 6.15 9.80 15.94
N VAL A 413 4.96 9.38 15.51
CA VAL A 413 4.78 8.65 14.26
C VAL A 413 4.36 9.60 13.14
N ASP A 414 5.18 9.68 12.09
CA ASP A 414 4.82 10.42 10.89
C ASP A 414 3.72 9.72 10.07
N ALA A 415 2.87 10.52 9.43
CA ALA A 415 1.83 10.09 8.49
C ALA A 415 0.89 9.00 9.05
N VAL A 416 0.43 9.19 10.30
CA VAL A 416 -0.39 8.23 11.04
C VAL A 416 -1.58 7.70 10.23
N ASN A 417 -2.38 8.58 9.61
CA ASN A 417 -3.56 8.16 8.83
C ASN A 417 -3.19 7.17 7.71
N ALA A 418 -2.06 7.36 7.03
CA ALA A 418 -1.61 6.46 5.97
C ALA A 418 -1.15 5.11 6.53
N LYS A 419 -0.50 5.11 7.71
CA LYS A 419 -0.12 3.87 8.41
C LYS A 419 -1.34 3.08 8.88
N ILE A 420 -2.32 3.75 9.48
CA ILE A 420 -3.56 3.10 9.91
C ILE A 420 -4.32 2.53 8.71
N ALA A 421 -4.46 3.29 7.60
CA ALA A 421 -5.07 2.78 6.37
C ALA A 421 -4.35 1.51 5.85
N SER A 422 -3.01 1.52 5.86
CA SER A 422 -2.20 0.34 5.51
C SER A 422 -2.47 -0.87 6.42
N PHE A 423 -2.58 -0.66 7.74
CA PHE A 423 -2.86 -1.75 8.67
C PHE A 423 -4.29 -2.28 8.53
N VAL A 424 -5.27 -1.41 8.28
CA VAL A 424 -6.65 -1.84 8.02
C VAL A 424 -6.75 -2.62 6.71
N LEU A 425 -6.03 -2.21 5.66
CA LEU A 425 -5.91 -3.01 4.44
C LEU A 425 -5.25 -4.37 4.71
N GLU A 426 -4.21 -4.40 5.55
CA GLU A 426 -3.59 -5.66 5.96
C GLU A 426 -4.58 -6.56 6.70
N MET A 427 -5.40 -6.00 7.59
CA MET A 427 -6.46 -6.72 8.29
C MET A 427 -7.52 -7.27 7.33
N TRP A 428 -7.96 -6.49 6.35
CA TRP A 428 -8.86 -6.96 5.28
C TRP A 428 -8.25 -8.13 4.50
N PHE A 429 -6.97 -8.05 4.14
CA PHE A 429 -6.27 -9.15 3.48
C PHE A 429 -6.26 -10.43 4.33
N ARG A 430 -5.93 -10.34 5.62
CA ARG A 430 -5.91 -11.50 6.53
C ARG A 430 -7.30 -12.10 6.70
N TRP A 431 -8.31 -11.25 6.90
CA TRP A 431 -9.70 -11.67 7.04
C TRP A 431 -10.20 -12.37 5.78
N HIS A 432 -10.00 -11.75 4.62
CA HIS A 432 -10.38 -12.34 3.33
C HIS A 432 -9.64 -13.65 3.07
N SER A 433 -8.34 -13.70 3.29
CA SER A 433 -7.55 -14.93 3.12
C SER A 433 -8.11 -16.04 3.99
N SER A 434 -8.49 -15.73 5.24
CA SER A 434 -9.04 -16.69 6.20
C SER A 434 -10.39 -17.29 5.78
N LEU A 435 -11.21 -16.58 5.02
CA LEU A 435 -12.47 -17.11 4.46
C LEU A 435 -12.26 -18.38 3.63
N TRP A 436 -11.11 -18.48 2.96
CA TRP A 436 -10.84 -19.51 1.94
C TRP A 436 -9.85 -20.59 2.41
N ILE A 437 -9.43 -20.56 3.68
CA ILE A 437 -8.57 -21.60 4.25
C ILE A 437 -9.47 -22.79 4.64
N PRO A 438 -9.17 -24.02 4.17
CA PRO A 438 -9.93 -25.20 4.53
C PRO A 438 -9.94 -25.43 6.04
N CYS A 439 -11.12 -25.66 6.63
CA CYS A 439 -11.24 -26.09 8.02
C CYS A 439 -10.53 -27.46 8.24
N PRO A 440 -9.86 -27.71 9.38
CA PRO A 440 -9.21 -29.00 9.64
C PRO A 440 -10.14 -30.22 9.54
N VAL A 441 -9.50 -31.34 9.22
CA VAL A 441 -10.00 -32.66 8.74
C VAL A 441 -11.23 -33.23 9.45
N SER A 442 -11.51 -32.84 10.70
CA SER A 442 -12.65 -33.34 11.45
C SER A 442 -13.99 -33.01 10.76
N ALA A 443 -14.08 -31.89 10.03
CA ALA A 443 -15.27 -31.49 9.27
C ALA A 443 -15.39 -32.07 7.83
N GLU A 444 -14.42 -32.86 7.33
CA GLU A 444 -14.42 -33.37 5.95
C GLU A 444 -15.65 -34.24 5.62
N ASN A 445 -16.29 -34.85 6.63
CA ASN A 445 -17.50 -35.64 6.45
C ASN A 445 -18.75 -34.79 6.10
N PHE A 446 -18.76 -33.51 6.50
CA PHE A 446 -19.83 -32.55 6.18
C PHE A 446 -19.55 -31.74 4.92
N SER A 447 -18.28 -31.62 4.51
CA SER A 447 -17.85 -30.84 3.34
C SER A 447 -18.06 -31.55 1.99
N ARG A 448 -18.90 -32.60 1.93
CA ARG A 448 -19.21 -33.31 0.67
C ARG A 448 -19.99 -32.47 -0.33
N THR A 449 -20.49 -31.30 0.07
CA THR A 449 -21.03 -30.31 -0.85
C THR A 449 -19.94 -29.34 -1.29
N ASN A 450 -19.27 -29.70 -2.38
CA ASN A 450 -18.90 -28.81 -3.47
C ASN A 450 -18.24 -27.45 -3.09
N GLY A 451 -16.90 -27.38 -3.19
CA GLY A 451 -16.05 -26.22 -2.82
C GLY A 451 -16.24 -24.95 -3.66
N TYR A 452 -17.45 -24.39 -3.67
CA TYR A 452 -17.88 -23.18 -4.38
C TYR A 452 -18.12 -21.97 -3.45
N GLU A 453 -18.26 -22.21 -2.15
CA GLU A 453 -18.49 -21.19 -1.11
C GLU A 453 -17.37 -21.24 -0.05
N PRO A 454 -16.99 -20.08 0.54
CA PRO A 454 -15.98 -20.07 1.60
C PRO A 454 -16.50 -20.76 2.86
N ASP A 455 -15.64 -21.55 3.51
CA ASP A 455 -16.00 -22.38 4.67
C ASP A 455 -16.56 -21.53 5.83
N MET A 456 -15.97 -20.36 6.05
CA MET A 456 -16.48 -19.34 6.97
C MET A 456 -17.07 -18.19 6.15
N PRO A 457 -18.24 -17.62 6.45
CA PRO A 457 -19.31 -18.00 7.41
C PRO A 457 -20.45 -18.85 6.79
N PHE A 458 -20.28 -19.37 5.57
CA PHE A 458 -21.38 -19.99 4.80
C PHE A 458 -21.65 -21.45 5.20
N GLN A 459 -20.69 -22.13 5.82
CA GLN A 459 -20.93 -23.45 6.41
C GLN A 459 -21.33 -23.33 7.89
N PRO A 460 -22.21 -24.21 8.40
CA PRO A 460 -22.61 -24.24 9.81
C PRO A 460 -21.51 -24.91 10.65
N LEU A 461 -20.27 -24.41 10.58
CA LEU A 461 -19.08 -25.02 11.17
C LEU A 461 -19.23 -25.26 12.68
N LYS A 462 -19.74 -24.28 13.43
CA LYS A 462 -20.01 -24.46 14.86
C LYS A 462 -20.97 -25.64 15.11
N THR A 463 -22.05 -25.74 14.33
CA THR A 463 -23.04 -26.82 14.46
C THR A 463 -22.46 -28.16 14.05
N ALA A 464 -21.74 -28.23 12.93
CA ALA A 464 -21.09 -29.43 12.44
C ALA A 464 -20.04 -29.96 13.43
N SER A 465 -19.19 -29.07 13.97
CA SER A 465 -18.22 -29.42 15.00
C SER A 465 -18.91 -29.89 16.28
N ILE A 466 -19.96 -29.22 16.77
CA ILE A 466 -20.71 -29.68 17.95
C ILE A 466 -21.28 -31.08 17.71
N HIS A 467 -21.93 -31.28 16.56
CA HIS A 467 -22.52 -32.56 16.22
C HIS A 467 -21.46 -33.68 16.19
N GLN A 468 -20.31 -33.43 15.57
CA GLN A 468 -19.20 -34.35 15.58
C GLN A 468 -18.64 -34.61 16.99
N ILE A 469 -18.51 -33.57 17.82
CA ILE A 469 -18.08 -33.71 19.22
C ILE A 469 -19.03 -34.65 19.97
N LEU A 470 -20.34 -34.53 19.75
CA LEU A 470 -21.37 -35.33 20.41
C LEU A 470 -21.46 -36.76 19.86
N GLU A 471 -21.24 -36.97 18.56
CA GLU A 471 -21.26 -38.30 17.94
C GLU A 471 -19.93 -39.07 18.10
N SER A 472 -18.85 -38.38 18.44
CA SER A 472 -17.52 -38.99 18.55
C SER A 472 -17.48 -40.09 19.62
N THR A 473 -17.04 -41.29 19.20
CA THR A 473 -16.76 -42.38 20.13
C THR A 473 -15.36 -42.21 20.73
N PHE A 474 -15.21 -42.48 22.02
CA PHE A 474 -13.92 -42.39 22.71
C PHE A 474 -13.77 -43.55 23.70
N ALA A 475 -12.52 -43.97 23.96
CA ALA A 475 -12.26 -45.00 24.93
C ALA A 475 -12.52 -44.49 26.35
N ILE A 476 -13.02 -45.35 27.24
CA ILE A 476 -13.36 -44.97 28.64
C ILE A 476 -12.16 -44.32 29.35
N LYS A 477 -10.93 -44.79 29.07
CA LYS A 477 -9.68 -44.23 29.61
C LYS A 477 -9.45 -42.75 29.25
N ASP A 478 -10.03 -42.28 28.14
CA ASP A 478 -9.88 -40.92 27.62
C ASP A 478 -11.06 -40.00 28.04
N TYR A 479 -11.98 -40.52 28.87
CA TYR A 479 -13.12 -39.75 29.40
C TYR A 479 -12.76 -38.38 29.99
N PRO A 480 -11.68 -38.22 30.79
CA PRO A 480 -11.32 -36.91 31.33
C PRO A 480 -10.95 -35.88 30.26
N VAL A 481 -10.31 -36.32 29.18
CA VAL A 481 -9.91 -35.49 28.04
C VAL A 481 -11.14 -35.11 27.20
N HIS A 482 -12.05 -36.06 26.98
CA HIS A 482 -13.33 -35.78 26.34
C HIS A 482 -14.20 -34.82 27.18
N GLY A 483 -14.20 -34.94 28.51
CA GLY A 483 -14.85 -33.99 29.41
C GLY A 483 -14.23 -32.58 29.31
N LEU A 484 -12.92 -32.47 29.10
CA LEU A 484 -12.26 -31.19 28.82
C LEU A 484 -12.69 -30.62 27.45
N LYS A 485 -12.73 -31.45 26.41
CA LYS A 485 -13.23 -31.10 25.06
C LYS A 485 -14.61 -30.44 25.12
N LEU A 486 -15.56 -31.07 25.83
CA LEU A 486 -16.91 -30.53 26.03
C LEU A 486 -16.89 -29.20 26.80
N ARG A 487 -16.12 -29.10 27.89
CA ARG A 487 -16.02 -27.85 28.68
C ARG A 487 -15.43 -26.69 27.89
N VAL A 488 -14.41 -26.94 27.07
CA VAL A 488 -13.79 -25.94 26.19
C VAL A 488 -14.78 -25.47 25.13
N ALA A 489 -15.46 -26.40 24.45
CA ALA A 489 -16.47 -26.09 23.46
C ALA A 489 -17.64 -25.29 24.07
N SER A 490 -18.20 -25.75 25.20
CA SER A 490 -19.29 -25.07 25.89
C SER A 490 -18.90 -23.67 26.37
N ARG A 491 -17.69 -23.49 26.94
CA ARG A 491 -17.19 -22.17 27.34
C ARG A 491 -17.12 -21.24 26.13
N ASN A 492 -16.55 -21.70 25.01
CA ASN A 492 -16.45 -20.88 23.81
C ASN A 492 -17.82 -20.53 23.24
N LEU A 493 -18.80 -21.43 23.26
CA LEU A 493 -20.17 -21.14 22.83
C LEU A 493 -20.90 -20.17 23.76
N TRP A 494 -20.60 -20.22 25.06
CA TRP A 494 -21.13 -19.29 26.06
C TRP A 494 -20.51 -17.89 25.91
N GLN A 495 -19.19 -17.83 25.73
CA GLN A 495 -18.43 -16.59 25.55
C GLN A 495 -18.60 -16.01 24.14
N SER A 496 -18.90 -16.85 23.15
CA SER A 496 -19.36 -16.42 21.83
C SER A 496 -20.62 -15.61 22.02
N TYR A 497 -20.49 -14.29 21.91
CA TYR A 497 -21.64 -13.43 21.72
C TYR A 497 -22.46 -13.96 20.54
N ALA A 498 -23.79 -13.93 20.67
CA ALA A 498 -24.59 -14.01 19.44
C ALA A 498 -24.18 -12.77 18.63
N PRO A 499 -23.87 -12.87 17.32
CA PRO A 499 -23.43 -11.71 16.56
C PRO A 499 -24.45 -10.60 16.77
N VAL A 500 -24.07 -9.52 17.43
CA VAL A 500 -24.92 -8.33 17.60
C VAL A 500 -25.18 -7.72 16.21
N THR A 501 -24.28 -7.99 15.27
CA THR A 501 -24.34 -7.66 13.85
C THR A 501 -24.67 -8.90 13.02
N ASN A 502 -25.82 -8.86 12.35
CA ASN A 502 -26.17 -9.78 11.28
C ASN A 502 -25.06 -9.74 10.22
N LEU A 503 -24.52 -10.89 9.78
CA LEU A 503 -23.51 -10.99 8.71
C LEU A 503 -23.87 -10.12 7.49
N HIS A 504 -25.14 -10.10 7.10
CA HIS A 504 -25.64 -9.28 6.00
C HIS A 504 -25.49 -7.78 6.28
N SER A 505 -25.73 -7.35 7.52
CA SER A 505 -25.55 -5.96 7.94
C SER A 505 -24.08 -5.55 7.96
N PHE A 506 -23.19 -6.44 8.40
CA PHE A 506 -21.75 -6.23 8.33
C PHE A 506 -21.30 -6.07 6.88
N LEU A 507 -21.65 -7.04 6.01
CA LEU A 507 -21.25 -7.03 4.61
C LEU A 507 -21.76 -5.80 3.86
N LEU A 508 -23.00 -5.36 4.14
CA LEU A 508 -23.53 -4.12 3.57
C LEU A 508 -22.79 -2.87 4.08
N SER A 509 -22.53 -2.80 5.39
CA SER A 509 -21.78 -1.70 5.99
C SER A 509 -20.35 -1.63 5.43
N ALA A 510 -19.68 -2.77 5.36
CA ALA A 510 -18.33 -2.90 4.84
C ALA A 510 -18.24 -2.52 3.35
N ALA A 511 -19.16 -3.01 2.51
CA ALA A 511 -19.21 -2.64 1.10
C ALA A 511 -19.40 -1.13 0.91
N ARG A 512 -20.29 -0.50 1.68
CA ARG A 512 -20.46 0.96 1.67
C ARG A 512 -19.19 1.69 2.07
N THR A 513 -18.50 1.26 3.13
CA THR A 513 -17.26 1.90 3.58
C THR A 513 -16.11 1.69 2.61
N LEU A 514 -15.94 0.51 2.03
CA LEU A 514 -14.89 0.23 1.04
C LEU A 514 -15.10 1.07 -0.22
N PHE A 515 -16.34 1.15 -0.72
CA PHE A 515 -16.67 2.04 -1.82
C PHE A 515 -16.36 3.51 -1.47
N GLN A 516 -16.71 3.97 -0.27
CA GLN A 516 -16.35 5.31 0.20
C GLN A 516 -14.83 5.51 0.25
N GLN A 517 -14.05 4.53 0.72
CA GLN A 517 -12.58 4.61 0.73
C GLN A 517 -12.01 4.76 -0.67
N ILE A 518 -12.55 4.07 -1.68
CA ILE A 518 -12.15 4.25 -3.08
C ILE A 518 -12.37 5.70 -3.52
N ILE A 519 -13.54 6.28 -3.23
CA ILE A 519 -13.84 7.68 -3.58
C ILE A 519 -12.94 8.66 -2.81
N TYR A 520 -12.69 8.42 -1.52
CA TYR A 520 -11.83 9.27 -0.69
C TYR A 520 -10.36 9.22 -1.11
N ALA A 521 -9.86 8.08 -1.57
CA ALA A 521 -8.51 7.99 -2.16
C ALA A 521 -8.37 8.92 -3.37
N HIS A 522 -9.47 9.20 -4.08
CA HIS A 522 -9.55 10.12 -5.20
C HIS A 522 -9.88 11.57 -4.79
N ARG A 523 -9.88 11.93 -3.49
CA ARG A 523 -10.20 13.29 -3.02
C ARG A 523 -9.54 14.41 -3.82
N LYS A 524 -8.26 14.25 -4.16
CA LYS A 524 -7.46 15.26 -4.88
C LYS A 524 -7.85 15.42 -6.37
N SER A 525 -8.65 14.53 -6.94
CA SER A 525 -9.12 14.66 -8.31
C SER A 525 -10.36 15.55 -8.45
N PHE A 526 -10.94 16.00 -7.33
CA PHE A 526 -12.12 16.86 -7.28
C PHE A 526 -11.78 18.28 -6.79
N GLU A 527 -12.59 19.26 -7.20
CA GLU A 527 -12.61 20.57 -6.55
C GLU A 527 -13.07 20.45 -5.09
N ALA A 528 -12.53 21.31 -4.22
CA ALA A 528 -12.77 21.23 -2.77
C ALA A 528 -14.27 21.28 -2.41
N ASP A 529 -15.03 22.19 -3.03
CA ASP A 529 -16.47 22.36 -2.77
C ASP A 529 -17.29 21.15 -3.24
N LYS A 530 -16.94 20.61 -4.41
CA LYS A 530 -17.58 19.41 -4.97
C LYS A 530 -17.30 18.19 -4.09
N PHE A 531 -16.07 18.04 -3.61
CA PHE A 531 -15.73 16.95 -2.69
C PHE A 531 -16.43 17.08 -1.33
N ALA A 532 -16.59 18.31 -0.81
CA ALA A 532 -17.37 18.54 0.41
C ALA A 532 -18.84 18.11 0.24
N ALA A 533 -19.44 18.39 -0.92
CA ALA A 533 -20.78 17.92 -1.26
C ALA A 533 -20.85 16.38 -1.34
N ILE A 534 -19.87 15.74 -2.01
CA ILE A 534 -19.74 14.27 -2.06
C ILE A 534 -19.68 13.67 -0.65
N LYS A 535 -18.83 14.22 0.23
CA LYS A 535 -18.69 13.78 1.63
C LYS A 535 -20.03 13.88 2.38
N SER A 536 -20.75 14.98 2.22
CA SER A 536 -22.06 15.20 2.87
C SER A 536 -23.10 14.16 2.41
N ILE A 537 -23.20 13.91 1.10
CA ILE A 537 -24.14 12.93 0.56
C ILE A 537 -23.80 11.51 1.04
N LEU A 538 -22.53 11.10 0.95
CA LEU A 538 -22.09 9.78 1.42
C LEU A 538 -22.32 9.56 2.91
N TYR A 539 -22.19 10.61 3.73
CA TYR A 539 -22.53 10.57 5.15
C TYR A 539 -24.04 10.41 5.38
N SER A 540 -24.87 11.07 4.56
CA SER A 540 -26.33 10.95 4.64
C SER A 540 -26.83 9.54 4.32
N PHE A 541 -26.15 8.81 3.43
CA PHE A 541 -26.48 7.42 3.06
C PHE A 541 -26.31 6.43 4.22
N GLN A 542 -25.55 6.80 5.25
CA GLN A 542 -25.42 5.99 6.46
C GLN A 542 -26.60 6.17 7.44
N LYS A 543 -27.39 7.26 7.31
CA LYS A 543 -28.39 7.65 8.33
C LYS A 543 -29.83 7.69 7.84
N ASN A 544 -30.09 8.00 6.57
CA ASN A 544 -31.43 8.33 6.06
C ASN A 544 -31.91 7.36 4.96
N MET A 545 -33.22 7.38 4.68
CA MET A 545 -33.76 6.77 3.46
C MET A 545 -33.26 7.51 2.21
N ILE A 546 -32.81 6.74 1.22
CA ILE A 546 -32.09 7.24 0.05
C ILE A 546 -33.04 7.26 -1.15
N SER A 547 -33.23 8.44 -1.76
CA SER A 547 -33.97 8.59 -3.01
C SER A 547 -33.05 8.39 -4.21
N LYS A 548 -33.64 8.05 -5.36
CA LYS A 548 -32.93 7.99 -6.64
C LYS A 548 -32.27 9.33 -7.00
N ASP A 549 -32.92 10.45 -6.70
CA ASP A 549 -32.39 11.79 -6.94
C ASP A 549 -31.05 12.04 -6.22
N ASN A 550 -30.88 11.50 -5.01
CA ASN A 550 -29.62 11.63 -4.28
C ASN A 550 -28.49 10.81 -4.94
N VAL A 551 -28.82 9.64 -5.50
CA VAL A 551 -27.88 8.80 -6.24
C VAL A 551 -27.47 9.51 -7.53
N ASP A 552 -28.43 10.05 -8.29
CA ASP A 552 -28.18 10.78 -9.54
C ASP A 552 -27.34 12.05 -9.29
N ALA A 553 -27.60 12.78 -8.19
CA ALA A 553 -26.78 13.91 -7.78
C ALA A 553 -25.34 13.52 -7.44
N LEU A 554 -25.14 12.38 -6.76
CA LEU A 554 -23.80 11.87 -6.45
C LEU A 554 -23.06 11.43 -7.70
N VAL A 555 -23.73 10.73 -8.62
CA VAL A 555 -23.15 10.32 -9.92
C VAL A 555 -22.68 11.55 -10.70
N SER A 556 -23.50 12.61 -10.75
CA SER A 556 -23.13 13.88 -11.40
C SER A 556 -21.87 14.51 -10.78
N LEU A 557 -21.76 14.52 -9.45
CA LEU A 557 -20.57 15.02 -8.75
C LEU A 557 -19.34 14.14 -9.01
N LEU A 558 -19.47 12.82 -8.98
CA LEU A 558 -18.37 11.89 -9.23
C LEU A 558 -17.84 11.98 -10.67
N SER A 559 -18.71 12.22 -11.65
CA SER A 559 -18.32 12.45 -13.04
C SER A 559 -17.50 13.72 -13.26
N SER A 560 -17.45 14.64 -12.29
CA SER A 560 -16.61 15.85 -12.35
C SER A 560 -15.13 15.60 -12.01
N SER A 561 -14.74 14.36 -11.71
CA SER A 561 -13.37 13.99 -11.39
C SER A 561 -12.41 14.29 -12.55
N SER A 562 -11.24 14.84 -12.24
CA SER A 562 -10.12 14.98 -13.19
C SER A 562 -9.34 13.67 -13.44
N HIS A 563 -9.66 12.60 -12.71
CA HIS A 563 -9.04 11.29 -12.87
C HIS A 563 -9.78 10.45 -13.92
N HIS A 564 -9.21 10.35 -15.11
CA HIS A 564 -9.80 9.65 -16.26
C HIS A 564 -10.11 8.19 -15.94
N GLY A 565 -9.21 7.50 -15.21
CA GLY A 565 -9.41 6.10 -14.83
C GLY A 565 -10.63 5.89 -13.92
N LEU A 566 -11.05 6.91 -13.17
CA LEU A 566 -12.28 6.85 -12.36
C LEU A 566 -13.50 7.15 -13.22
N THR A 567 -13.44 8.20 -14.05
CA THR A 567 -14.55 8.61 -14.91
C THR A 567 -14.90 7.58 -15.97
N SER A 568 -13.91 6.84 -16.51
CA SER A 568 -14.14 5.78 -17.49
C SER A 568 -14.88 4.57 -16.91
N LEU A 569 -14.96 4.45 -15.59
CA LEU A 569 -15.57 3.34 -14.87
C LEU A 569 -16.93 3.68 -14.27
N MET A 570 -17.44 4.89 -14.54
CA MET A 570 -18.71 5.39 -13.99
C MET A 570 -19.88 4.47 -14.30
N ASP A 571 -20.14 4.25 -15.59
CA ASP A 571 -21.32 3.50 -16.07
C ASP A 571 -21.20 1.99 -15.76
N LEU A 572 -19.97 1.46 -15.77
CA LEU A 572 -19.73 0.02 -15.64
C LEU A 572 -19.77 -0.46 -14.19
N PHE A 573 -19.27 0.35 -13.25
CA PHE A 573 -19.10 -0.05 -11.85
C PHE A 573 -19.73 0.94 -10.86
N ILE A 574 -19.43 2.24 -10.96
CA ILE A 574 -19.75 3.20 -9.89
C ILE A 574 -21.26 3.45 -9.76
N GLU A 575 -21.95 3.78 -10.86
CA GLU A 575 -23.39 3.99 -10.85
C GLU A 575 -24.16 2.71 -10.43
N PRO A 576 -23.85 1.51 -10.98
CA PRO A 576 -24.46 0.27 -10.53
C PRO A 576 -24.25 -0.01 -9.02
N VAL A 577 -23.04 0.17 -8.50
CA VAL A 577 -22.73 -0.05 -7.07
C VAL A 577 -23.56 0.89 -6.19
N LEU A 578 -23.70 2.15 -6.58
CA LEU A 578 -24.53 3.10 -5.85
C LEU A 578 -25.99 2.66 -5.82
N GLY A 579 -26.52 2.13 -6.92
CA GLY A 579 -27.85 1.54 -6.97
C GLY A 579 -27.99 0.33 -6.04
N GLU A 580 -27.09 -0.65 -6.20
CA GLU A 580 -27.09 -1.94 -5.48
C GLU A 580 -26.95 -1.79 -3.95
N LEU A 581 -26.21 -0.78 -3.47
CA LEU A 581 -25.97 -0.56 -2.04
C LEU A 581 -27.02 0.32 -1.34
N ASN A 582 -27.71 1.19 -2.08
CA ASN A 582 -28.48 2.29 -1.48
C ASN A 582 -29.97 2.26 -1.82
N LEU A 583 -30.38 1.66 -2.95
CA LEU A 583 -31.79 1.55 -3.31
C LEU A 583 -32.41 0.34 -2.59
N GLN A 584 -33.71 0.44 -2.25
CA GLN A 584 -34.42 -0.67 -1.63
C GLN A 584 -34.64 -1.80 -2.64
N HIS A 585 -34.15 -2.99 -2.29
CA HIS A 585 -34.43 -4.23 -3.02
C HIS A 585 -35.47 -5.07 -2.27
N SER A 586 -36.14 -5.98 -2.99
CA SER A 586 -36.98 -7.01 -2.36
C SER A 586 -36.12 -7.86 -1.41
N SER A 587 -36.70 -8.40 -0.33
CA SER A 587 -35.96 -9.28 0.59
C SER A 587 -35.35 -10.50 -0.10
N THR A 588 -35.98 -10.95 -1.19
CA THR A 588 -35.53 -12.05 -2.06
C THR A 588 -34.33 -11.70 -2.95
N ASP A 589 -34.12 -10.42 -3.29
CA ASP A 589 -33.02 -9.98 -4.16
C ASP A 589 -31.89 -9.29 -3.41
N PHE A 590 -32.05 -9.04 -2.10
CA PHE A 590 -31.05 -8.36 -1.28
C PHE A 590 -29.64 -9.01 -1.35
N LEU A 591 -29.56 -10.33 -1.23
CA LEU A 591 -28.29 -11.07 -1.30
C LEU A 591 -27.64 -10.99 -2.68
N HIS A 592 -28.45 -11.04 -3.74
CA HIS A 592 -27.96 -10.90 -5.11
C HIS A 592 -27.40 -9.49 -5.35
N SER A 593 -28.12 -8.44 -4.95
CA SER A 593 -27.65 -7.06 -5.06
C SER A 593 -26.37 -6.83 -4.24
N LEU A 594 -26.33 -7.35 -3.01
CA LEU A 594 -25.14 -7.24 -2.16
C LEU A 594 -23.93 -7.95 -2.78
N GLY A 595 -24.11 -9.17 -3.29
CA GLY A 595 -23.05 -9.91 -3.97
C GLY A 595 -22.58 -9.22 -5.25
N SER A 596 -23.50 -8.64 -6.01
CA SER A 596 -23.19 -7.82 -7.20
C SER A 596 -22.35 -6.60 -6.83
N ALA A 597 -22.71 -5.92 -5.73
CA ALA A 597 -21.97 -4.75 -5.25
C ALA A 597 -20.54 -5.13 -4.84
N TRP A 598 -20.36 -6.21 -4.08
CA TRP A 598 -19.02 -6.70 -3.72
C TRP A 598 -18.18 -7.07 -4.94
N LEU A 599 -18.77 -7.75 -5.93
CA LEU A 599 -18.06 -8.06 -7.17
C LEU A 599 -17.61 -6.79 -7.89
N ARG A 600 -18.52 -5.82 -8.06
CA ARG A 600 -18.21 -4.57 -8.76
C ARG A 600 -17.22 -3.69 -7.99
N ILE A 601 -17.26 -3.68 -6.66
CA ILE A 601 -16.26 -3.00 -5.82
C ILE A 601 -14.89 -3.64 -6.05
N GLY A 602 -14.79 -4.97 -5.99
CA GLY A 602 -13.54 -5.67 -6.29
C GLY A 602 -13.02 -5.38 -7.69
N CYS A 603 -13.89 -5.43 -8.71
CA CYS A 603 -13.56 -5.06 -10.09
C CYS A 603 -13.07 -3.61 -10.20
N LEU A 604 -13.78 -2.66 -9.57
CA LEU A 604 -13.42 -1.25 -9.55
C LEU A 604 -12.04 -1.03 -8.89
N SER A 605 -11.83 -1.59 -7.70
CA SER A 605 -10.55 -1.57 -6.98
C SER A 605 -9.42 -2.12 -7.85
N TYR A 606 -9.63 -3.28 -8.48
CA TYR A 606 -8.63 -3.92 -9.34
C TYR A 606 -8.28 -3.06 -10.55
N HIS A 607 -9.27 -2.52 -11.26
CA HIS A 607 -9.04 -1.61 -12.39
C HIS A 607 -8.27 -0.36 -11.96
N LEU A 608 -8.64 0.27 -10.84
CA LEU A 608 -7.97 1.48 -10.35
C LEU A 608 -6.55 1.22 -9.82
N LEU A 609 -6.20 -0.03 -9.48
CA LEU A 609 -4.84 -0.44 -9.10
C LEU A 609 -4.00 -0.79 -10.34
N VAL A 610 -4.56 -1.56 -11.27
CA VAL A 610 -3.83 -2.20 -12.37
C VAL A 610 -3.81 -1.37 -13.65
N SER A 611 -4.86 -0.59 -13.95
CA SER A 611 -4.94 0.20 -15.20
C SER A 611 -4.05 1.45 -15.20
N CYS A 612 -3.22 1.61 -14.17
CA CYS A 612 -2.24 2.68 -14.07
C CYS A 612 -0.90 2.28 -14.72
N ASP A 613 -0.01 3.27 -14.83
CA ASP A 613 1.31 3.22 -15.51
C ASP A 613 2.06 1.87 -15.49
N ASP A 614 2.78 1.57 -16.57
CA ASP A 614 3.67 0.40 -16.70
C ASP A 614 4.98 0.56 -15.89
N LEU A 615 5.04 1.54 -15.01
CA LEU A 615 6.17 1.80 -14.12
C LEU A 615 5.87 1.34 -12.71
N ASP A 616 6.91 0.79 -12.06
CA ASP A 616 6.86 0.53 -10.64
C ASP A 616 6.65 1.87 -9.89
N PRO A 617 5.54 2.01 -9.13
CA PRO A 617 5.22 3.27 -8.44
C PRO A 617 6.29 3.65 -7.40
N ALA A 618 7.08 2.69 -6.91
CA ALA A 618 8.16 2.92 -5.96
C ALA A 618 9.52 3.26 -6.62
N ALA A 619 9.70 2.98 -7.92
CA ALA A 619 10.97 3.19 -8.64
C ALA A 619 11.37 4.66 -8.81
N LYS A 620 10.43 5.59 -8.57
CA LYS A 620 10.72 7.03 -8.62
C LYS A 620 11.90 7.41 -7.72
N TYR A 621 11.95 6.87 -6.50
CA TYR A 621 12.98 7.27 -5.52
C TYR A 621 14.33 6.64 -5.82
N SER A 622 14.38 5.41 -6.34
CA SER A 622 15.63 4.78 -6.76
C SER A 622 16.25 5.52 -7.94
N CYS A 623 15.45 5.89 -8.95
CA CYS A 623 15.91 6.69 -10.10
C CYS A 623 16.52 8.04 -9.65
N LYS A 624 15.79 8.78 -8.80
CA LYS A 624 16.29 10.05 -8.24
C LYS A 624 17.55 9.87 -7.41
N TYR A 625 17.65 8.78 -6.66
CA TYR A 625 18.85 8.49 -5.86
C TYR A 625 20.08 8.25 -6.74
N THR A 626 19.95 7.47 -7.81
CA THR A 626 21.04 7.25 -8.79
C THR A 626 21.48 8.57 -9.43
N GLN A 627 20.53 9.41 -9.86
CA GLN A 627 20.84 10.74 -10.41
C GLN A 627 21.58 11.64 -9.42
N LEU A 628 21.19 11.61 -8.13
CA LEU A 628 21.88 12.35 -7.09
C LEU A 628 23.31 11.84 -6.86
N LEU A 629 23.54 10.52 -6.89
CA LEU A 629 24.88 9.95 -6.76
C LEU A 629 25.78 10.37 -7.91
N GLU A 630 25.29 10.32 -9.15
CA GLU A 630 26.03 10.79 -10.32
C GLU A 630 26.36 12.28 -10.19
N LYS A 631 25.39 13.10 -9.77
CA LYS A 631 25.60 14.55 -9.54
C LYS A 631 26.64 14.81 -8.46
N ILE A 632 26.61 14.06 -7.36
CA ILE A 632 27.61 14.13 -6.30
C ILE A 632 29.00 13.79 -6.85
N ALA A 633 29.13 12.67 -7.56
CA ALA A 633 30.41 12.24 -8.13
C ALA A 633 30.97 13.26 -9.14
N LEU A 634 30.10 13.82 -10.01
CA LEU A 634 30.48 14.87 -10.94
C LEU A 634 30.93 16.13 -10.22
N LEU A 635 30.22 16.56 -9.17
CA LEU A 635 30.57 17.75 -8.41
C LEU A 635 31.88 17.55 -7.61
N GLU A 636 32.11 16.36 -7.06
CA GLU A 636 33.37 16.01 -6.39
C GLU A 636 34.54 16.09 -7.36
N LEU A 637 34.41 15.49 -8.55
CA LEU A 637 35.41 15.58 -9.61
C LEU A 637 35.64 17.04 -10.05
N GLU A 638 34.57 17.82 -10.19
CA GLU A 638 34.63 19.22 -10.59
C GLU A 638 35.37 20.08 -9.54
N ILE A 639 35.16 19.80 -8.25
CA ILE A 639 35.87 20.44 -7.15
C ILE A 639 37.36 20.07 -7.19
N GLU A 640 37.69 18.78 -7.34
CA GLU A 640 39.07 18.29 -7.41
C GLU A 640 39.85 18.91 -8.58
N VAL A 641 39.27 18.88 -9.79
CA VAL A 641 39.90 19.47 -10.99
C VAL A 641 40.18 20.96 -10.80
N ARG A 642 39.26 21.70 -10.16
CA ARG A 642 39.47 23.13 -9.90
C ARG A 642 40.52 23.40 -8.84
N GLN A 643 40.61 22.57 -7.81
CA GLN A 643 41.67 22.67 -6.81
C GLN A 643 43.04 22.48 -7.47
N GLU A 644 43.18 21.47 -8.32
CA GLU A 644 44.40 21.23 -9.11
C GLU A 644 44.72 22.38 -10.06
N CYS A 645 43.73 22.88 -10.82
CA CYS A 645 43.93 24.05 -11.69
C CYS A 645 44.36 25.30 -10.89
N SER A 646 43.79 25.52 -9.71
CA SER A 646 44.14 26.65 -8.85
C SER A 646 45.56 26.52 -8.30
N TYR A 647 45.94 25.31 -7.89
CA TYR A 647 47.29 24.99 -7.46
C TYR A 647 48.32 25.25 -8.59
N LEU A 648 48.05 24.76 -9.80
CA LEU A 648 48.90 24.99 -10.98
C LEU A 648 48.98 26.48 -11.36
N ALA A 649 47.92 27.25 -11.13
CA ALA A 649 47.88 28.70 -11.35
C ALA A 649 48.56 29.51 -10.23
N GLY A 650 49.12 28.86 -9.18
CA GLY A 650 49.76 29.52 -8.05
C GLY A 650 48.80 30.15 -7.04
N GLY A 651 47.52 29.77 -7.06
CA GLY A 651 46.50 30.22 -6.12
C GLY A 651 46.46 29.33 -4.87
N PHE A 652 46.77 29.89 -3.70
CA PHE A 652 46.81 29.15 -2.42
C PHE A 652 45.61 29.38 -1.50
N SER A 653 44.62 30.20 -1.90
CA SER A 653 43.43 30.51 -1.10
C SER A 653 42.16 29.96 -1.71
N LEU A 654 41.31 29.36 -0.88
CA LEU A 654 39.95 28.91 -1.24
C LEU A 654 39.08 30.11 -1.66
N ARG A 655 38.58 30.12 -2.91
CA ARG A 655 37.72 31.21 -3.39
C ARG A 655 36.30 31.05 -2.85
N GLU A 656 35.53 32.13 -2.80
CA GLU A 656 34.13 32.09 -2.32
C GLU A 656 33.26 31.14 -3.17
N ALA A 657 33.56 31.04 -4.47
CA ALA A 657 32.93 30.10 -5.39
C ALA A 657 33.23 28.62 -5.06
N ASP A 658 34.34 28.32 -4.39
CA ASP A 658 34.69 26.96 -3.94
C ASP A 658 33.93 26.61 -2.65
N LYS A 659 33.68 27.60 -1.78
CA LYS A 659 32.82 27.43 -0.59
C LYS A 659 31.37 27.15 -0.98
N GLN A 660 30.83 27.85 -1.97
CA GLN A 660 29.47 27.61 -2.46
C GLN A 660 29.29 26.18 -3.01
N ARG A 661 30.28 25.66 -3.75
CA ARG A 661 30.28 24.28 -4.25
C ARG A 661 30.39 23.25 -3.14
N THR A 662 31.22 23.50 -2.13
CA THR A 662 31.34 22.63 -0.96
C THR A 662 30.02 22.56 -0.19
N ARG A 663 29.34 23.69 0.02
CA ARG A 663 27.99 23.73 0.60
C ARG A 663 26.96 22.98 -0.24
N LEU A 664 27.00 23.14 -1.57
CA LEU A 664 26.13 22.39 -2.47
C LEU A 664 26.37 20.88 -2.36
N LEU A 665 27.62 20.45 -2.28
CA LEU A 665 27.99 19.05 -2.10
C LEU A 665 27.45 18.48 -0.77
N GLU A 666 27.59 19.22 0.33
CA GLU A 666 27.01 18.83 1.63
C GLU A 666 25.49 18.72 1.57
N ASN A 667 24.82 19.70 0.93
CA ASN A 667 23.38 19.69 0.73
C ASN A 667 22.95 18.47 -0.10
N LEU A 668 23.62 18.18 -1.21
CA LEU A 668 23.35 17.01 -2.05
C LEU A 668 23.59 15.70 -1.30
N LYS A 669 24.66 15.59 -0.50
CA LYS A 669 24.90 14.41 0.35
C LYS A 669 23.81 14.22 1.41
N SER A 670 23.32 15.32 2.00
CA SER A 670 22.20 15.28 2.95
C SER A 670 20.90 14.84 2.27
N GLU A 671 20.65 15.31 1.04
CA GLU A 671 19.49 14.93 0.25
C GLU A 671 19.59 13.47 -0.22
N CYS A 672 20.76 13.02 -0.62
CA CYS A 672 21.03 11.64 -1.00
C CYS A 672 20.71 10.68 0.16
N LYS A 673 21.19 10.98 1.38
CA LYS A 673 20.82 10.24 2.60
C LYS A 673 19.32 10.25 2.87
N ARG A 674 18.64 11.38 2.63
CA ARG A 674 17.18 11.50 2.79
C ARG A 674 16.42 10.67 1.75
N MET A 675 16.90 10.62 0.50
CA MET A 675 16.27 9.86 -0.58
C MET A 675 16.48 8.35 -0.42
N GLN A 676 17.66 7.92 0.02
CA GLN A 676 17.97 6.52 0.30
C GLN A 676 16.91 5.87 1.21
N LYS A 677 16.45 6.60 2.23
CA LYS A 677 15.43 6.14 3.18
C LYS A 677 14.02 5.99 2.60
N LYS A 678 13.75 6.59 1.43
CA LYS A 678 12.48 6.50 0.71
C LYS A 678 12.48 5.43 -0.38
N ILE A 679 13.64 4.82 -0.63
CA ILE A 679 13.77 3.73 -1.60
C ILE A 679 13.03 2.52 -1.03
N VAL A 680 12.34 1.81 -1.93
CA VAL A 680 11.82 0.49 -1.65
C VAL A 680 12.75 -0.51 -2.32
N PHE A 681 13.25 -1.47 -1.56
CA PHE A 681 14.09 -2.52 -2.10
C PHE A 681 13.28 -3.43 -3.04
N ARG A 682 13.79 -3.61 -4.25
CA ARG A 682 13.30 -4.59 -5.24
C ARG A 682 14.44 -5.56 -5.54
N SER A 683 14.24 -6.85 -5.26
CA SER A 683 15.26 -7.88 -5.52
C SER A 683 15.58 -8.06 -7.00
N ASP A 684 14.57 -7.89 -7.85
CA ASP A 684 14.67 -7.97 -9.31
C ASP A 684 13.67 -6.98 -9.94
N PRO A 685 14.10 -5.73 -10.23
CA PRO A 685 13.24 -4.70 -10.82
C PRO A 685 12.55 -5.14 -12.12
N GLY A 686 13.17 -6.04 -12.90
CA GLY A 686 12.63 -6.54 -14.16
C GLY A 686 11.33 -7.35 -14.00
N LYS A 687 11.09 -7.91 -12.82
CA LYS A 687 9.85 -8.64 -12.52
C LYS A 687 8.61 -7.77 -12.53
N PHE A 688 8.72 -6.46 -12.35
CA PHE A 688 7.55 -5.58 -12.37
C PHE A 688 6.79 -5.66 -13.70
N LYS A 689 7.51 -5.68 -14.83
CA LYS A 689 6.88 -5.80 -16.17
C LYS A 689 6.14 -7.12 -16.33
N LYS A 690 6.69 -8.21 -15.78
CA LYS A 690 6.04 -9.52 -15.77
C LYS A 690 4.79 -9.52 -14.90
N LEU A 691 4.88 -8.97 -13.68
CA LEU A 691 3.74 -8.78 -12.79
C LEU A 691 2.62 -7.98 -13.47
N LYS A 692 2.97 -6.85 -14.10
CA LYS A 692 2.03 -6.00 -14.82
C LYS A 692 1.33 -6.74 -15.95
N TYR A 693 2.09 -7.44 -16.80
CA TYR A 693 1.55 -8.27 -17.87
C TYR A 693 0.57 -9.32 -17.34
N GLU A 694 0.93 -10.02 -16.27
CA GLU A 694 0.04 -11.01 -15.66
C GLU A 694 -1.24 -10.39 -15.09
N CYS A 695 -1.14 -9.21 -14.46
CA CYS A 695 -2.30 -8.46 -13.99
C CYS A 695 -3.20 -7.99 -15.14
N ASP A 696 -2.64 -7.58 -16.27
CA ASP A 696 -3.37 -7.17 -17.47
C ASP A 696 -4.03 -8.36 -18.18
N GLU A 697 -3.39 -9.53 -18.20
CA GLU A 697 -4.02 -10.77 -18.67
C GLU A 697 -5.19 -11.17 -17.76
N PHE A 698 -5.03 -11.07 -16.43
CA PHE A 698 -6.11 -11.36 -15.49
C PHE A 698 -7.25 -10.33 -15.58
N LEU A 699 -6.98 -9.07 -15.98
CA LEU A 699 -7.99 -8.05 -16.21
C LEU A 699 -9.06 -8.49 -17.24
N LYS A 700 -8.67 -9.31 -18.23
CA LYS A 700 -9.62 -9.91 -19.20
C LYS A 700 -10.63 -10.83 -18.50
N LEU A 701 -10.17 -11.59 -17.49
CA LEU A 701 -11.04 -12.44 -16.66
C LEU A 701 -11.95 -11.60 -15.75
N VAL A 702 -11.45 -10.47 -15.22
CA VAL A 702 -12.24 -9.51 -14.43
C VAL A 702 -13.37 -8.92 -15.27
N ALA A 703 -13.09 -8.48 -16.50
CA ALA A 703 -14.11 -7.95 -17.41
C ALA A 703 -15.23 -8.96 -17.71
N ASN A 704 -14.88 -10.25 -17.84
CA ASN A 704 -15.86 -11.32 -18.08
C ASN A 704 -16.75 -11.63 -16.86
N SER A 705 -16.31 -11.34 -15.64
CA SER A 705 -17.07 -11.63 -14.41
C SER A 705 -18.39 -10.85 -14.33
N ILE A 706 -18.45 -9.63 -14.88
CA ILE A 706 -19.67 -8.83 -14.95
C ILE A 706 -20.67 -9.41 -15.96
N GLY A 707 -20.16 -9.95 -17.07
CA GLY A 707 -20.97 -10.69 -18.04
C GLY A 707 -21.58 -11.95 -17.42
N LEU A 708 -20.84 -12.63 -16.54
CA LEU A 708 -21.33 -13.80 -15.82
C LEU A 708 -22.57 -13.45 -15.00
N ILE A 709 -22.56 -12.37 -14.20
CA ILE A 709 -23.74 -11.96 -13.41
C ILE A 709 -24.98 -11.73 -14.29
N LYS A 710 -24.82 -11.02 -15.42
CA LYS A 710 -25.96 -10.71 -16.32
C LYS A 710 -26.60 -11.96 -16.93
N ASN A 711 -25.83 -13.03 -17.10
CA ASN A 711 -26.30 -14.25 -17.72
C ASN A 711 -26.91 -15.25 -16.73
N LEU A 712 -26.75 -15.03 -15.41
CA LEU A 712 -27.19 -15.96 -14.36
C LEU A 712 -28.69 -16.26 -14.40
N GLU A 713 -29.53 -15.29 -14.75
CA GLU A 713 -30.99 -15.48 -14.81
C GLU A 713 -31.42 -16.48 -15.90
N SER A 714 -30.55 -16.73 -16.88
CA SER A 714 -30.82 -17.57 -18.05
C SER A 714 -30.18 -18.97 -18.00
N MET A 715 -29.35 -19.23 -16.98
CA MET A 715 -28.52 -20.43 -16.89
C MET A 715 -29.06 -21.45 -15.89
N ASP A 716 -28.79 -22.73 -16.15
CA ASP A 716 -29.05 -23.80 -15.17
C ASP A 716 -28.05 -23.74 -14.00
N ILE A 717 -28.47 -24.16 -12.81
CA ILE A 717 -27.66 -24.02 -11.59
C ILE A 717 -26.35 -24.79 -11.65
N GLN A 718 -26.32 -25.94 -12.33
CA GLN A 718 -25.09 -26.71 -12.51
C GLN A 718 -24.08 -25.91 -13.33
N GLN A 719 -24.54 -25.24 -14.40
CA GLN A 719 -23.71 -24.41 -15.27
C GLN A 719 -23.20 -23.16 -14.53
N ILE A 720 -24.06 -22.52 -13.75
CA ILE A 720 -23.70 -21.38 -12.90
C ILE A 720 -22.60 -21.80 -11.92
N SER A 721 -22.82 -22.92 -11.24
CA SER A 721 -21.90 -23.46 -10.25
C SER A 721 -20.53 -23.80 -10.85
N ASP A 722 -20.51 -24.46 -12.01
CA ASP A 722 -19.27 -24.83 -12.70
C ASP A 722 -18.49 -23.59 -13.17
N GLN A 723 -19.17 -22.56 -13.68
CA GLN A 723 -18.51 -21.32 -14.11
C GLN A 723 -17.93 -20.53 -12.93
N VAL A 724 -18.69 -20.37 -11.85
CA VAL A 724 -18.20 -19.68 -10.63
C VAL A 724 -17.01 -20.44 -10.05
N HIS A 725 -17.06 -21.77 -10.01
CA HIS A 725 -15.95 -22.59 -9.56
C HIS A 725 -14.68 -22.39 -10.38
N ASN A 726 -14.79 -22.50 -11.71
CA ASN A 726 -13.66 -22.35 -12.60
C ASN A 726 -13.01 -20.96 -12.46
N TRP A 727 -13.84 -19.93 -12.30
CA TRP A 727 -13.37 -18.58 -12.02
C TRP A 727 -12.64 -18.51 -10.68
N GLN A 728 -13.22 -19.04 -9.60
CA GLN A 728 -12.62 -19.03 -8.26
C GLN A 728 -11.31 -19.82 -8.18
N VAL A 729 -11.21 -20.96 -8.87
CA VAL A 729 -9.98 -21.77 -8.97
C VAL A 729 -8.89 -20.98 -9.70
N THR A 730 -9.24 -20.37 -10.84
CA THR A 730 -8.30 -19.52 -11.60
C THR A 730 -7.81 -18.34 -10.76
N ALA A 731 -8.72 -17.70 -10.01
CA ALA A 731 -8.40 -16.61 -9.09
C ALA A 731 -7.49 -17.07 -7.93
N THR A 732 -7.73 -18.25 -7.34
CA THR A 732 -6.85 -18.82 -6.31
C THR A 732 -5.44 -19.07 -6.86
N CYS A 733 -5.33 -19.73 -8.01
CA CYS A 733 -4.04 -19.99 -8.64
C CYS A 733 -3.27 -18.70 -8.93
N PHE A 734 -3.98 -17.64 -9.34
CA PHE A 734 -3.38 -16.33 -9.56
C PHE A 734 -2.91 -15.70 -8.23
N ILE A 735 -3.72 -15.72 -7.18
CA ILE A 735 -3.34 -15.24 -5.83
C ILE A 735 -2.08 -15.97 -5.34
N ASP A 736 -2.03 -17.30 -5.46
CA ASP A 736 -0.89 -18.11 -5.03
C ASP A 736 0.38 -17.72 -5.81
N ARG A 737 0.27 -17.57 -7.13
CA ARG A 737 1.37 -17.12 -8.00
C ARG A 737 1.86 -15.73 -7.61
N LEU A 738 0.95 -14.80 -7.31
CA LEU A 738 1.30 -13.46 -6.85
C LEU A 738 2.11 -13.50 -5.55
N SER A 739 1.70 -14.31 -4.58
CA SER A 739 2.39 -14.49 -3.29
C SER A 739 3.75 -15.18 -3.41
N SER A 740 3.90 -16.14 -4.35
CA SER A 740 5.13 -16.92 -4.49
C SER A 740 6.18 -16.25 -5.38
N GLU A 741 5.79 -15.68 -6.53
CA GLU A 741 6.75 -15.16 -7.52
C GLU A 741 7.18 -13.71 -7.25
N TYR A 742 6.31 -12.94 -6.58
CA TYR A 742 6.47 -11.49 -6.39
C TYR A 742 6.48 -11.03 -4.92
N PRO A 743 7.16 -11.71 -3.97
CA PRO A 743 7.17 -11.32 -2.56
C PRO A 743 7.86 -9.96 -2.29
N ALA A 744 8.72 -9.49 -3.21
CA ALA A 744 9.34 -8.16 -3.14
C ALA A 744 8.43 -7.02 -3.62
N TYR A 745 7.21 -7.34 -4.10
CA TYR A 745 6.19 -6.41 -4.60
C TYR A 745 4.92 -6.46 -3.76
N ILE A 746 5.02 -6.83 -2.48
CA ILE A 746 3.84 -7.02 -1.60
C ILE A 746 3.02 -5.74 -1.42
N ASP A 747 3.65 -4.57 -1.52
CA ASP A 747 3.01 -3.24 -1.55
C ASP A 747 2.04 -3.06 -2.72
N ILE A 748 2.22 -3.80 -3.81
CA ILE A 748 1.35 -3.78 -5.00
C ILE A 748 0.45 -5.02 -5.02
N VAL A 749 1.04 -6.18 -4.76
CA VAL A 749 0.38 -7.48 -4.80
C VAL A 749 -0.74 -7.58 -3.77
N GLN A 750 -0.52 -7.13 -2.53
CA GLN A 750 -1.51 -7.31 -1.47
C GLN A 750 -2.81 -6.51 -1.71
N PRO A 751 -2.78 -5.21 -2.08
CA PRO A 751 -3.99 -4.50 -2.51
C PRO A 751 -4.72 -5.20 -3.67
N VAL A 752 -3.99 -5.73 -4.66
CA VAL A 752 -4.55 -6.49 -5.78
C VAL A 752 -5.23 -7.78 -5.30
N GLN A 753 -4.60 -8.51 -4.38
CA GLN A 753 -5.17 -9.72 -3.78
C GLN A 753 -6.45 -9.43 -3.00
N VAL A 754 -6.51 -8.33 -2.25
CA VAL A 754 -7.75 -7.90 -1.56
C VAL A 754 -8.86 -7.70 -2.57
N ALA A 755 -8.61 -6.95 -3.65
CA ALA A 755 -9.62 -6.74 -4.71
C ALA A 755 -10.11 -8.06 -5.32
N ILE A 756 -9.22 -9.04 -5.56
CA ILE A 756 -9.62 -10.37 -6.06
C ILE A 756 -10.45 -11.13 -5.03
N TYR A 757 -10.12 -11.03 -3.74
CA TYR A 757 -10.92 -11.66 -2.68
C TYR A 757 -12.31 -11.03 -2.54
N GLU A 758 -12.44 -9.71 -2.71
CA GLU A 758 -13.73 -9.01 -2.78
C GLU A 758 -14.59 -9.57 -3.92
N MET A 759 -13.99 -9.77 -5.10
CA MET A 759 -14.67 -10.41 -6.25
C MET A 759 -15.11 -11.84 -5.93
N LYS A 760 -14.23 -12.66 -5.33
CA LYS A 760 -14.55 -14.03 -4.95
C LYS A 760 -15.74 -14.08 -3.98
N LEU A 761 -15.74 -13.19 -2.98
CA LEU A 761 -16.83 -13.06 -2.01
C LEU A 761 -18.14 -12.64 -2.69
N GLY A 762 -18.09 -11.65 -3.59
CA GLY A 762 -19.25 -11.20 -4.36
C GLY A 762 -19.88 -12.32 -5.17
N LEU A 763 -19.07 -13.10 -5.91
CA LEU A 763 -19.55 -14.26 -6.67
C LEU A 763 -20.17 -15.35 -5.79
N SER A 764 -19.58 -15.63 -4.63
CA SER A 764 -20.16 -16.59 -3.68
C SER A 764 -21.50 -16.12 -3.12
N LEU A 765 -21.66 -14.82 -2.82
CA LEU A 765 -22.94 -14.25 -2.37
C LEU A 765 -24.02 -14.36 -3.45
N VAL A 766 -23.66 -14.08 -4.70
CA VAL A 766 -24.57 -14.20 -5.84
C VAL A 766 -24.99 -15.67 -6.05
N LEU A 767 -24.02 -16.60 -6.00
CA LEU A 767 -24.29 -18.03 -6.09
C LEU A 767 -25.19 -18.52 -4.95
N SER A 768 -24.91 -18.09 -3.72
CA SER A 768 -25.73 -18.41 -2.55
C SER A 768 -27.17 -17.89 -2.70
N SER A 769 -27.34 -16.70 -3.28
CA SER A 769 -28.66 -16.17 -3.61
C SER A 769 -29.40 -17.03 -4.64
N ALA A 770 -28.70 -17.58 -5.64
CA ALA A 770 -29.30 -18.48 -6.63
C ALA A 770 -29.74 -19.80 -5.98
N PHE A 771 -28.90 -20.41 -5.14
CA PHE A 771 -29.26 -21.60 -4.36
C PHE A 771 -30.46 -21.35 -3.44
N ARG A 772 -30.50 -20.17 -2.77
CA ARG A 772 -31.60 -19.76 -1.90
C ARG A 772 -32.94 -19.74 -2.65
N LYS A 773 -32.98 -19.16 -3.86
CA LYS A 773 -34.18 -19.10 -4.70
C LYS A 773 -34.69 -20.51 -5.04
N ILE A 774 -33.80 -21.40 -5.50
CA ILE A 774 -34.18 -22.78 -5.83
C ILE A 774 -34.68 -23.55 -4.60
N PHE A 775 -34.05 -23.38 -3.44
CA PHE A 775 -34.51 -24.04 -2.22
C PHE A 775 -35.90 -23.55 -1.81
N LEU A 776 -36.15 -22.24 -1.85
CA LEU A 776 -37.45 -21.65 -1.55
C LEU A 776 -38.54 -22.17 -2.51
N ASP A 777 -38.23 -22.26 -3.80
CA ASP A 777 -39.14 -22.82 -4.80
C ASP A 777 -39.48 -24.29 -4.51
N LYS A 778 -38.49 -25.10 -4.08
CA LYS A 778 -38.70 -26.51 -3.70
C LYS A 778 -39.55 -26.68 -2.44
N VAL A 779 -39.39 -25.79 -1.46
CA VAL A 779 -40.10 -25.87 -0.17
C VAL A 779 -41.45 -25.13 -0.20
N GLY A 780 -41.74 -24.40 -1.29
CA GLY A 780 -42.98 -23.63 -1.46
C GLY A 780 -43.11 -22.49 -0.45
N GLN A 781 -41.99 -21.96 0.04
CA GLN A 781 -41.94 -20.83 0.98
C GLN A 781 -41.40 -19.60 0.25
N GLY A 782 -41.92 -18.41 0.60
CA GLY A 782 -41.44 -17.15 0.01
C GLY A 782 -40.32 -16.47 0.81
N ASP A 783 -40.00 -16.97 2.01
CA ASP A 783 -39.12 -16.30 2.96
C ASP A 783 -38.27 -17.30 3.74
N MET A 784 -36.96 -17.31 3.50
CA MET A 784 -36.04 -18.19 4.24
C MET A 784 -35.90 -17.76 5.68
N ASP A 785 -36.08 -16.48 6.01
CA ASP A 785 -35.84 -15.99 7.35
C ASP A 785 -36.85 -16.62 8.30
N ARG A 786 -38.10 -16.84 7.84
CA ARG A 786 -39.11 -17.63 8.56
C ARG A 786 -38.72 -19.10 8.76
N VAL A 787 -38.11 -19.72 7.75
CA VAL A 787 -37.66 -21.12 7.82
C VAL A 787 -36.51 -21.24 8.83
N LEU A 788 -35.53 -20.35 8.76
CA LEU A 788 -34.38 -20.28 9.66
C LEU A 788 -34.80 -19.93 11.09
N ASP A 789 -35.68 -18.95 11.28
CA ASP A 789 -36.22 -18.59 12.60
C ASP A 789 -36.92 -19.78 13.26
N THR A 790 -37.66 -20.56 12.47
CA THR A 790 -38.28 -21.79 12.95
C THR A 790 -37.22 -22.80 13.40
N ILE A 791 -36.19 -23.05 12.58
CA ILE A 791 -35.08 -23.96 12.94
C ILE A 791 -34.33 -23.45 14.18
N TYR A 792 -34.00 -22.16 14.24
CA TYR A 792 -33.33 -21.54 15.38
C TYR A 792 -34.16 -21.60 16.65
N SER A 793 -35.48 -21.50 16.55
CA SER A 793 -36.37 -21.69 17.70
C SER A 793 -36.27 -23.10 18.29
N PHE A 794 -36.07 -24.13 17.45
CA PHE A 794 -35.84 -25.51 17.89
C PHE A 794 -34.41 -25.76 18.40
N MET A 795 -33.42 -25.06 17.85
CA MET A 795 -31.98 -25.28 18.14
C MET A 795 -31.40 -24.33 19.20
N ARG A 796 -32.22 -23.44 19.79
CA ARG A 796 -31.74 -22.43 20.73
C ARG A 796 -31.11 -23.10 21.96
N PHE A 797 -29.80 -22.95 22.11
CA PHE A 797 -29.10 -23.34 23.32
C PHE A 797 -29.77 -22.67 24.53
N PRO A 798 -30.08 -23.38 25.63
CA PRO A 798 -30.72 -22.79 26.79
C PRO A 798 -29.75 -21.82 27.47
N ARG A 799 -29.73 -20.58 26.98
CA ARG A 799 -29.27 -19.44 27.75
C ARG A 799 -30.37 -19.24 28.78
N GLY A 800 -30.09 -19.65 30.02
CA GLY A 800 -31.09 -19.71 31.09
C GLY A 800 -31.97 -18.47 31.12
N CYS A 801 -33.23 -18.67 31.52
CA CYS A 801 -34.15 -17.63 31.95
C CYS A 801 -33.52 -16.79 33.08
N ALA A 802 -32.57 -15.93 32.76
CA ALA A 802 -31.97 -14.96 33.65
C ALA A 802 -32.69 -13.63 33.39
N SER A 803 -33.84 -13.47 34.06
CA SER A 803 -34.74 -12.31 34.16
C SER A 803 -36.16 -12.60 33.67
N LYS A 804 -36.90 -13.32 34.52
CA LYS A 804 -38.33 -13.07 34.75
C LYS A 804 -38.68 -13.76 36.05
N ASP A 805 -38.64 -12.95 37.11
CA ASP A 805 -39.33 -13.12 38.38
C ASP A 805 -39.78 -14.54 38.72
N ILE A 806 -38.90 -15.31 39.35
CA ILE A 806 -39.34 -16.35 40.28
C ILE A 806 -39.76 -15.61 41.55
N SER A 807 -41.02 -15.19 41.60
CA SER A 807 -41.67 -14.93 42.88
C SER A 807 -41.75 -16.25 43.62
N VAL A 808 -40.83 -16.42 44.57
CA VAL A 808 -40.93 -17.44 45.62
C VAL A 808 -42.19 -17.11 46.42
N ILE A 809 -43.25 -17.88 46.21
CA ILE A 809 -44.36 -17.95 47.15
C ILE A 809 -43.91 -18.92 48.24
N ILE A 810 -43.80 -18.38 49.46
CA ILE A 810 -43.65 -19.13 50.72
C ILE A 810 -44.87 -20.02 50.93
#